data_AF-A0AB34J540-F1
#
_entry.id   AF-A0AB34J540-F1
#
_cell.length_a   1.000
_cell.length_b   1.000
_cell.length_c   1.000
_cell.angle_alpha   90.00
_cell.angle_beta   90.00
_cell.angle_gamma   90.00
#
_symmetry.space_group_name_H-M   'P 1'
#
loop_
_entity.id
_entity.type
_entity.pdbx_description
1 polymer ?
#
loop_
_entity_poly.entity_id
_entity_poly.type
_entity_poly.pdbx_seq_one_letter_code
_entity_poly.pdbx_strand_id
1 'polypeptide(L)'
;MRSALLGSVMEAAKATTSRAFETAKASTAYARDGLSMAIERATVEYDEDGRAIVQLDDFAELRNQLLAERQRSDALRAECVRLDALLRLPPAERDAATPRAAAAEEGEDLPQTVGRSLLEELEEVRKRLGEAEAAREEAEAARRKAEEQLVVVRGQAAGLHESLRLAEEERDECAARRDEAVAESERAHAAIKRLEAERHAEVEAAVRMETKHWEQELGRKEEALQHALRLREELQQHVDDLGESWEADRRAWQQGQEQLEAQLRQLQSAPAPSAKEAVSPPSTEMEAPPPSTEMEAPPPSTEMEAPPPSTEMEAPPPSTEMEAPPPSTEMEAPPPSTEMEAPPPSTEMEAPPPAMEEAVLPASTEKAAPPVPEEIEAALKQWQSEQHGAEACVAEAWGVRKAAAALRELIDAHAAAVEGWAEERGLHEEEARSLEKRLLESEVKAIEAEAKEVFAQGEALEAAEARAQSLRRAVEAAEAKVAREEEARKAAEREAAEARRGAEEAAESLAGMEEELAAAHEANGSLAARVLEAQLGGAAKARVAEEAREEVEARLEEAKAELAKIRAELDEREHSLQTQLRDATARAERALVDCSGAQQRCEEAERELAELKASVEAAEAREERQRDEAAMVSELKERLAAAEARAAALEAQLVEALNASEANGEKETRGAEEARAEVDIGVTRASEQLVEATRHAATRLRAAEEQKQAFEEERAQLLETVAKERTAVRVLRGQVAECDKEAARVHSEAAKSKSELAALRRHMLEKEVSVESQEHDHASMLAARGRELAAANAALLECQAREEKAAAHAALLEAAAAAAERRCVQHETALANLNAVLDEMQAHASLAPGVEQLRVGGGVLTRELRAVEALLPEWEAGRVAVGEVGRLRAREAAVGAEMAALREEAAGLQATLQASKAAQLQDNSIDKSLVASLITKFYETGCKREVLAVLASILDCSHEQRISLGLESGADGAFVPLETQKLSDMWVDFLMNEADQRR
;
A
#
# COMPACT_ATOMS: atom_id res chain seq x y z
N MET A 1 -10.26 70.86 -73.37
CA MET A 1 -11.71 70.63 -73.60
C MET A 1 -12.04 69.18 -74.00
N ARG A 2 -11.49 68.59 -75.08
CA ARG A 2 -11.79 67.18 -75.44
C ARG A 2 -11.38 66.13 -74.38
N SER A 3 -10.24 66.30 -73.70
CA SER A 3 -9.81 65.40 -72.62
C SER A 3 -10.71 65.50 -71.36
N ALA A 4 -11.18 66.71 -71.03
CA ALA A 4 -12.13 66.93 -69.93
C ALA A 4 -13.52 66.35 -70.23
N LEU A 5 -13.97 66.41 -71.50
CA LEU A 5 -15.20 65.77 -71.95
C LEU A 5 -15.11 64.25 -71.92
N LEU A 6 -13.97 63.65 -72.32
CA LEU A 6 -13.78 62.20 -72.20
C LEU A 6 -13.73 61.73 -70.75
N GLY A 7 -13.10 62.49 -69.86
CA GLY A 7 -13.07 62.19 -68.42
C GLY A 7 -14.46 62.22 -67.79
N SER A 8 -15.27 63.22 -68.13
CA SER A 8 -16.66 63.32 -67.64
C SER A 8 -17.57 62.22 -68.19
N VAL A 9 -17.38 61.79 -69.44
CA VAL A 9 -18.15 60.69 -70.04
C VAL A 9 -17.75 59.34 -69.44
N MET A 10 -16.47 59.13 -69.15
CA MET A 10 -16.01 57.91 -68.48
C MET A 10 -16.46 57.82 -67.02
N GLU A 11 -16.43 58.92 -66.26
CA GLU A 11 -16.96 58.93 -64.90
C GLU A 11 -18.49 58.77 -64.86
N ALA A 12 -19.21 59.36 -65.82
CA ALA A 12 -20.65 59.09 -65.99
C ALA A 12 -20.90 57.60 -66.33
N ALA A 13 -20.11 56.99 -67.21
CA ALA A 13 -20.23 55.56 -67.54
C ALA A 13 -19.91 54.66 -66.34
N LYS A 14 -18.94 55.04 -65.50
CA LYS A 14 -18.57 54.33 -64.26
C LYS A 14 -19.66 54.45 -63.18
N ALA A 15 -20.26 55.62 -63.03
CA ALA A 15 -21.39 55.83 -62.13
C ALA A 15 -22.65 55.08 -62.59
N THR A 16 -22.86 54.98 -63.91
CA THR A 16 -24.02 54.26 -64.49
C THR A 16 -23.86 52.75 -64.37
N THR A 17 -22.65 52.21 -64.57
CA THR A 17 -22.36 50.77 -64.38
C THR A 17 -22.36 50.36 -62.91
N SER A 18 -21.87 51.21 -62.01
CA SER A 18 -21.94 50.96 -60.56
C SER A 18 -23.38 51.01 -60.04
N ARG A 19 -24.22 51.94 -60.52
CA ARG A 19 -25.67 51.92 -60.25
C ARG A 19 -26.36 50.69 -60.83
N ALA A 20 -26.03 50.28 -62.05
CA ALA A 20 -26.59 49.07 -62.64
C ALA A 20 -26.22 47.81 -61.84
N PHE A 21 -25.00 47.74 -61.29
CA PHE A 21 -24.54 46.65 -60.44
C PHE A 21 -25.23 46.64 -59.07
N GLU A 22 -25.38 47.79 -58.42
CA GLU A 22 -26.14 47.91 -57.16
C GLU A 22 -27.64 47.65 -57.34
N THR A 23 -28.22 48.03 -58.50
CA THR A 23 -29.62 47.72 -58.83
C THR A 23 -29.82 46.22 -59.12
N ALA A 24 -28.83 45.57 -59.75
CA ALA A 24 -28.82 44.12 -59.95
C ALA A 24 -28.62 43.36 -58.63
N LYS A 25 -27.81 43.90 -57.71
CA LYS A 25 -27.60 43.35 -56.36
C LYS A 25 -28.84 43.51 -55.47
N ALA A 26 -29.54 44.64 -55.56
CA ALA A 26 -30.83 44.84 -54.90
C ALA A 26 -31.94 43.97 -55.50
N SER A 27 -31.96 43.77 -56.82
CA SER A 27 -32.90 42.87 -57.50
C SER A 27 -32.65 41.39 -57.16
N THR A 28 -31.39 40.98 -57.03
CA THR A 28 -31.04 39.62 -56.58
C THR A 28 -31.25 39.40 -55.09
N ALA A 29 -31.11 40.43 -54.25
CA ALA A 29 -31.51 40.38 -52.84
C ALA A 29 -33.03 40.30 -52.69
N TYR A 30 -33.80 41.08 -53.46
CA TYR A 30 -35.27 41.02 -53.47
C TYR A 30 -35.79 39.67 -54.00
N ALA A 31 -35.14 39.10 -55.01
CA ALA A 31 -35.43 37.75 -55.50
C ALA A 31 -35.05 36.67 -54.48
N ARG A 32 -33.96 36.84 -53.74
CA ARG A 32 -33.51 35.92 -52.68
C ARG A 32 -34.44 35.95 -51.47
N ASP A 33 -34.88 37.12 -51.04
CA ASP A 33 -35.82 37.29 -49.93
C ASP A 33 -37.24 36.85 -50.33
N GLY A 34 -37.65 37.10 -51.57
CA GLY A 34 -38.89 36.55 -52.15
C GLY A 34 -38.89 35.02 -52.24
N LEU A 35 -37.75 34.41 -52.62
CA LEU A 35 -37.58 32.95 -52.60
C LEU A 35 -37.48 32.39 -51.18
N SER A 36 -36.86 33.10 -50.23
CA SER A 36 -36.81 32.68 -48.83
C SER A 36 -38.20 32.67 -48.22
N MET A 37 -39.03 33.67 -48.51
CA MET A 37 -40.44 33.69 -48.10
C MET A 37 -41.30 32.61 -48.78
N ALA A 38 -41.03 32.27 -50.04
CA ALA A 38 -41.72 31.19 -50.75
C ALA A 38 -41.31 29.81 -50.22
N ILE A 39 -40.05 29.63 -49.84
CA ILE A 39 -39.52 28.40 -49.21
C ILE A 39 -40.03 28.25 -47.77
N GLU A 40 -40.13 29.34 -47.00
CA GLU A 40 -40.71 29.33 -45.65
C GLU A 40 -42.23 29.05 -45.63
N ARG A 41 -42.92 29.25 -46.76
CA ARG A 41 -44.35 28.94 -46.93
C ARG A 41 -44.63 27.58 -47.56
N ALA A 42 -43.60 26.89 -48.06
CA ALA A 42 -43.75 25.54 -48.59
C ALA A 42 -43.99 24.57 -47.42
N THR A 43 -45.25 24.18 -47.23
CA THR A 43 -45.60 23.14 -46.27
C THR A 43 -45.29 21.78 -46.89
N VAL A 44 -44.46 21.01 -46.20
CA VAL A 44 -44.14 19.62 -46.55
C VAL A 44 -45.02 18.74 -45.68
N GLU A 45 -46.07 18.18 -46.27
CA GLU A 45 -46.90 17.16 -45.62
C GLU A 45 -46.39 15.78 -46.04
N TYR A 46 -46.37 14.81 -45.12
CA TYR A 46 -46.02 13.43 -45.45
C TYR A 46 -47.31 12.61 -45.50
N ASP A 47 -47.49 11.81 -46.55
CA ASP A 47 -48.61 10.87 -46.63
C ASP A 47 -48.41 9.66 -45.69
N GLU A 48 -49.42 8.79 -45.60
CA GLU A 48 -49.38 7.58 -44.76
C GLU A 48 -48.26 6.59 -45.14
N ASP A 49 -47.66 6.74 -46.34
CA ASP A 49 -46.52 5.97 -46.81
C ASP A 49 -45.16 6.67 -46.52
N GLY A 50 -45.17 7.84 -45.86
CA GLY A 50 -43.96 8.61 -45.56
C GLY A 50 -43.38 9.37 -46.75
N ARG A 51 -44.16 9.66 -47.80
CA ARG A 51 -43.71 10.45 -48.96
C ARG A 51 -44.03 11.92 -48.77
N ALA A 52 -43.02 12.76 -48.96
CA ALA A 52 -43.15 14.22 -48.89
C ALA A 52 -43.98 14.79 -50.06
N ILE A 53 -45.14 15.37 -49.75
CA ILE A 53 -45.99 16.14 -50.64
C ILE A 53 -45.73 17.63 -50.37
N VAL A 54 -45.10 18.30 -51.33
CA VAL A 54 -44.83 19.75 -51.25
C VAL A 54 -45.96 20.48 -51.98
N GLN A 55 -46.83 21.18 -51.25
CA GLN A 55 -47.84 22.04 -51.85
C GLN A 55 -47.21 23.42 -52.15
N LEU A 56 -47.11 23.77 -53.44
CA LEU A 56 -46.66 25.09 -53.90
C LEU A 56 -47.87 25.86 -54.42
N ASP A 57 -48.52 26.61 -53.53
CA ASP A 57 -49.68 27.46 -53.86
C ASP A 57 -49.37 28.46 -55.00
N ASP A 58 -48.12 28.93 -55.07
CA ASP A 58 -47.62 29.84 -56.10
C ASP A 58 -47.67 29.25 -57.52
N PHE A 59 -47.58 27.92 -57.67
CA PHE A 59 -47.64 27.25 -58.97
C PHE A 59 -49.07 27.18 -59.51
N ALA A 60 -50.06 27.10 -58.62
CA ALA A 60 -51.47 27.16 -59.00
C ALA A 60 -51.86 28.56 -59.48
N GLU A 61 -51.31 29.61 -58.85
CA GLU A 61 -51.53 31.00 -59.24
C GLU A 61 -50.90 31.33 -60.61
N LEU A 62 -49.65 30.92 -60.85
CA LEU A 62 -48.99 31.03 -62.16
C LEU A 62 -49.74 30.28 -63.27
N ARG A 63 -50.26 29.08 -62.97
CA ARG A 63 -51.09 28.31 -63.91
C ARG A 63 -52.39 29.04 -64.25
N ASN A 64 -53.03 29.66 -63.27
CA ASN A 64 -54.27 30.41 -63.47
C ASN A 64 -54.03 31.71 -64.26
N GLN A 65 -52.91 32.39 -64.03
CA GLN A 65 -52.49 33.55 -64.82
C GLN A 65 -52.22 33.19 -66.29
N LEU A 66 -51.51 32.07 -66.54
CA LEU A 66 -51.28 31.54 -67.90
C LEU A 66 -52.59 31.17 -68.62
N LEU A 67 -53.56 30.60 -67.89
CA LEU A 67 -54.88 30.30 -68.43
C LEU A 67 -55.67 31.57 -68.76
N ALA A 68 -55.60 32.59 -67.91
CA ALA A 68 -56.25 33.88 -68.15
C ALA A 68 -55.66 34.62 -69.37
N GLU A 69 -54.33 34.65 -69.51
CA GLU A 69 -53.68 35.27 -70.67
C GLU A 69 -53.93 34.50 -71.97
N ARG A 70 -54.01 33.17 -71.91
CA ARG A 70 -54.42 32.35 -73.05
C ARG A 70 -55.86 32.69 -73.49
N GLN A 71 -56.79 32.81 -72.54
CA GLN A 71 -58.18 33.18 -72.85
C GLN A 71 -58.28 34.59 -73.45
N ARG A 72 -57.46 35.55 -72.96
CA ARG A 72 -57.38 36.91 -73.52
C ARG A 72 -56.84 36.90 -74.96
N SER A 73 -55.76 36.16 -75.21
CA SER A 73 -55.19 36.00 -76.56
C SER A 73 -56.18 35.35 -77.52
N ASP A 74 -56.86 34.29 -77.11
CA ASP A 74 -57.87 33.60 -77.93
C ASP A 74 -59.07 34.50 -78.25
N ALA A 75 -59.51 35.34 -77.30
CA ALA A 75 -60.57 36.34 -77.53
C ALA A 75 -60.15 37.42 -78.53
N LEU A 76 -58.92 37.94 -78.41
CA LEU A 76 -58.37 38.95 -79.35
C LEU A 76 -58.16 38.37 -80.75
N ARG A 77 -57.77 37.10 -80.87
CA ARG A 77 -57.70 36.39 -82.17
C ARG A 77 -59.08 36.25 -82.81
N ALA A 78 -60.10 35.88 -82.03
CA ALA A 78 -61.46 35.79 -82.54
C ALA A 78 -61.98 37.15 -83.03
N GLU A 79 -61.66 38.23 -82.31
CA GLU A 79 -62.01 39.60 -82.71
C GLU A 79 -61.27 40.07 -83.96
N CYS A 80 -59.96 39.78 -84.07
CA CYS A 80 -59.19 39.99 -85.29
C CYS A 80 -59.84 39.30 -86.51
N VAL A 81 -60.24 38.03 -86.37
CA VAL A 81 -60.90 37.27 -87.44
C VAL A 81 -62.24 37.87 -87.81
N ARG A 82 -63.02 38.33 -86.82
CA ARG A 82 -64.31 39.01 -87.07
C ARG A 82 -64.12 40.32 -87.84
N LEU A 83 -63.18 41.16 -87.43
CA LEU A 83 -62.88 42.44 -88.08
C LEU A 83 -62.32 42.23 -89.49
N ASP A 84 -61.45 41.23 -89.70
CA ASP A 84 -60.93 40.89 -91.03
C ASP A 84 -62.03 40.36 -91.96
N ALA A 85 -62.98 39.58 -91.44
CA ALA A 85 -64.15 39.12 -92.19
C ALA A 85 -65.06 40.31 -92.61
N LEU A 86 -65.29 41.27 -91.71
CA LEU A 86 -66.04 42.50 -92.03
C LEU A 86 -65.32 43.34 -93.10
N LEU A 87 -63.99 43.42 -93.04
CA LEU A 87 -63.17 44.11 -94.06
C LEU A 87 -63.11 43.39 -95.42
N ARG A 88 -63.63 42.15 -95.54
CA ARG A 88 -63.69 41.42 -96.82
C ARG A 88 -65.04 41.53 -97.53
N LEU A 89 -66.09 41.97 -96.84
CA LEU A 89 -67.40 42.18 -97.46
C LEU A 89 -67.33 43.33 -98.48
N PRO A 90 -68.14 43.33 -99.56
CA PRO A 90 -68.26 44.46 -100.46
C PRO A 90 -68.82 45.70 -99.72
N PRO A 91 -68.51 46.94 -100.16
CA PRO A 91 -68.82 48.16 -99.41
C PRO A 91 -70.30 48.28 -99.01
N ALA A 92 -71.22 47.89 -99.91
CA ALA A 92 -72.66 47.94 -99.68
C ALA A 92 -73.16 46.99 -98.58
N GLU A 93 -72.43 45.88 -98.33
CA GLU A 93 -72.78 44.91 -97.27
C GLU A 93 -72.12 45.26 -95.93
N ARG A 94 -70.99 45.97 -95.93
CA ARG A 94 -70.34 46.47 -94.69
C ARG A 94 -71.21 47.47 -93.95
N ASP A 95 -71.89 48.34 -94.69
CA ASP A 95 -72.80 49.34 -94.13
C ASP A 95 -74.09 48.73 -93.56
N ALA A 96 -74.44 47.51 -93.97
CA ALA A 96 -75.58 46.75 -93.44
C ALA A 96 -75.21 45.85 -92.25
N ALA A 97 -73.96 45.37 -92.19
CA ALA A 97 -73.47 44.48 -91.14
C ALA A 97 -72.96 45.22 -89.89
N THR A 98 -72.66 46.51 -89.99
CA THR A 98 -72.41 47.36 -88.82
C THR A 98 -73.75 47.73 -88.16
N PRO A 99 -73.97 47.44 -86.86
CA PRO A 99 -75.19 47.84 -86.19
C PRO A 99 -75.25 49.37 -86.12
N ARG A 100 -76.02 49.96 -87.03
CA ARG A 100 -76.29 51.40 -87.11
C ARG A 100 -77.10 51.79 -85.86
N ALA A 101 -76.41 52.27 -84.83
CA ALA A 101 -77.04 52.91 -83.68
C ALA A 101 -77.86 54.10 -84.19
N ALA A 102 -79.18 54.03 -83.97
CA ALA A 102 -80.14 55.00 -84.45
C ALA A 102 -80.05 56.33 -83.68
N ALA A 103 -79.72 57.42 -84.40
CA ALA A 103 -80.20 58.81 -84.23
C ALA A 103 -79.40 59.71 -85.19
N ALA A 104 -79.99 60.08 -86.34
CA ALA A 104 -80.58 61.40 -86.64
C ALA A 104 -79.53 62.52 -86.81
N GLU A 105 -79.16 62.84 -88.05
CA GLU A 105 -79.69 63.97 -88.87
C GLU A 105 -78.78 65.19 -88.78
N GLU A 106 -77.89 65.36 -89.76
CA GLU A 106 -77.87 66.49 -90.71
C GLU A 106 -76.67 66.30 -91.66
N GLY A 107 -76.92 66.54 -92.94
CA GLY A 107 -76.08 66.08 -94.04
C GLY A 107 -74.78 66.85 -94.21
N GLU A 108 -73.69 66.12 -94.40
CA GLU A 108 -72.49 66.55 -95.11
C GLU A 108 -71.72 65.31 -95.61
N ASP A 109 -71.16 65.41 -96.81
CA ASP A 109 -70.51 64.34 -97.58
C ASP A 109 -69.41 63.59 -96.81
N LEU A 110 -69.60 62.29 -96.54
CA LEU A 110 -68.49 61.38 -96.20
C LEU A 110 -68.81 59.90 -96.53
N PRO A 111 -68.22 59.32 -97.60
CA PRO A 111 -68.15 57.87 -97.79
C PRO A 111 -66.75 57.28 -97.52
N GLN A 112 -65.79 58.01 -96.95
CA GLN A 112 -64.40 57.53 -96.82
C GLN A 112 -63.85 57.34 -95.38
N THR A 113 -64.57 57.76 -94.33
CA THR A 113 -64.06 57.68 -92.94
C THR A 113 -64.31 56.34 -92.24
N VAL A 114 -65.40 55.62 -92.57
CA VAL A 114 -65.76 54.36 -91.89
C VAL A 114 -64.72 53.25 -92.16
N GLY A 115 -64.19 53.18 -93.38
CA GLY A 115 -63.14 52.22 -93.73
C GLY A 115 -61.80 52.48 -93.03
N ARG A 116 -61.51 53.75 -92.69
CA ARG A 116 -60.28 54.13 -91.98
C ARG A 116 -60.36 53.81 -90.49
N SER A 117 -61.53 54.03 -89.88
CA SER A 117 -61.79 53.68 -88.47
C SER A 117 -61.68 52.18 -88.20
N LEU A 118 -62.20 51.32 -89.09
CA LEU A 118 -62.12 49.86 -88.92
C LEU A 118 -60.70 49.31 -89.12
N LEU A 119 -59.89 49.97 -89.95
CA LEU A 119 -58.48 49.63 -90.12
C LEU A 119 -57.67 50.02 -88.87
N GLU A 120 -57.92 51.20 -88.30
CA GLU A 120 -57.29 51.64 -87.05
C GLU A 120 -57.68 50.75 -85.86
N GLU A 121 -58.95 50.33 -85.76
CA GLU A 121 -59.39 49.37 -84.75
C GLU A 121 -58.74 47.99 -84.93
N LEU A 122 -58.62 47.49 -86.17
CA LEU A 122 -57.97 46.22 -86.45
C LEU A 122 -56.45 46.28 -86.18
N GLU A 123 -55.79 47.39 -86.45
CA GLU A 123 -54.39 47.61 -86.08
C GLU A 123 -54.20 47.65 -84.56
N GLU A 124 -55.09 48.31 -83.82
CA GLU A 124 -55.05 48.36 -82.36
C GLU A 124 -55.32 46.97 -81.74
N VAL A 125 -56.27 46.19 -82.26
CA VAL A 125 -56.52 44.82 -81.79
C VAL A 125 -55.35 43.90 -82.11
N ARG A 126 -54.71 44.05 -83.28
CA ARG A 126 -53.46 43.31 -83.60
C ARG A 126 -52.32 43.67 -82.67
N LYS A 127 -52.18 44.94 -82.30
CA LYS A 127 -51.17 45.39 -81.35
C LYS A 127 -51.39 44.75 -79.97
N ARG A 128 -52.62 44.80 -79.45
CA ARG A 128 -52.98 44.16 -78.17
C ARG A 128 -52.81 42.65 -78.18
N LEU A 129 -53.08 42.01 -79.32
CA LEU A 129 -52.83 40.59 -79.50
C LEU A 129 -51.32 40.27 -79.40
N GLY A 130 -50.47 41.09 -80.03
CA GLY A 130 -49.02 40.96 -79.90
C GLY A 130 -48.52 41.15 -78.47
N GLU A 131 -49.07 42.10 -77.72
CA GLU A 131 -48.74 42.33 -76.31
C GLU A 131 -49.17 41.16 -75.42
N ALA A 132 -50.37 40.59 -75.63
CA ALA A 132 -50.85 39.42 -74.89
C ALA A 132 -50.07 38.14 -75.22
N GLU A 133 -49.66 37.95 -76.48
CA GLU A 133 -48.82 36.83 -76.88
C GLU A 133 -47.40 36.94 -76.29
N ALA A 134 -46.82 38.14 -76.25
CA ALA A 134 -45.53 38.38 -75.58
C ALA A 134 -45.60 38.11 -74.07
N ALA A 135 -46.64 38.58 -73.38
CA ALA A 135 -46.85 38.31 -71.96
C ALA A 135 -47.01 36.82 -71.67
N ARG A 136 -47.68 36.08 -72.57
CA ARG A 136 -47.80 34.63 -72.48
C ARG A 136 -46.45 33.93 -72.65
N GLU A 137 -45.65 34.33 -73.64
CA GLU A 137 -44.31 33.75 -73.83
C GLU A 137 -43.41 34.00 -72.61
N GLU A 138 -43.49 35.19 -72.01
CA GLU A 138 -42.76 35.52 -70.79
C GLU A 138 -43.19 34.65 -69.59
N ALA A 139 -44.50 34.43 -69.41
CA ALA A 139 -45.01 33.55 -68.36
C ALA A 139 -44.65 32.06 -68.59
N GLU A 140 -44.67 31.59 -69.84
CA GLU A 140 -44.23 30.23 -70.19
C GLU A 140 -42.70 30.07 -69.96
N ALA A 141 -41.90 31.10 -70.24
CA ALA A 141 -40.47 31.10 -69.94
C ALA A 141 -40.19 31.09 -68.43
N ALA A 142 -40.93 31.87 -67.64
CA ALA A 142 -40.84 31.85 -66.18
C ALA A 142 -41.18 30.47 -65.59
N ARG A 143 -42.22 29.82 -66.12
CA ARG A 143 -42.60 28.45 -65.73
C ARG A 143 -41.49 27.44 -66.04
N ARG A 144 -40.89 27.48 -67.24
CA ARG A 144 -39.78 26.56 -67.60
C ARG A 144 -38.60 26.72 -66.65
N LYS A 145 -38.25 27.97 -66.31
CA LYS A 145 -37.17 28.27 -65.37
C LYS A 145 -37.48 27.75 -63.96
N ALA A 146 -38.73 27.85 -63.50
CA ALA A 146 -39.16 27.29 -62.22
C ALA A 146 -39.11 25.74 -62.23
N GLU A 147 -39.53 25.10 -63.32
CA GLU A 147 -39.44 23.63 -63.49
C GLU A 147 -37.98 23.14 -63.47
N GLU A 148 -37.06 23.85 -64.14
CA GLU A 148 -35.62 23.55 -64.09
C GLU A 148 -35.04 23.66 -62.67
N GLN A 149 -35.41 24.70 -61.92
CA GLN A 149 -34.97 24.86 -60.53
C GLN A 149 -35.54 23.78 -59.60
N LEU A 150 -36.76 23.32 -59.84
CA LEU A 150 -37.40 22.27 -59.05
C LEU A 150 -36.73 20.90 -59.27
N VAL A 151 -36.19 20.64 -60.46
CA VAL A 151 -35.34 19.46 -60.73
C VAL A 151 -34.04 19.52 -59.93
N VAL A 152 -33.40 20.68 -59.84
CA VAL A 152 -32.17 20.86 -59.04
C VAL A 152 -32.45 20.63 -57.54
N VAL A 153 -33.53 21.19 -57.01
CA VAL A 153 -33.91 21.01 -55.60
C VAL A 153 -34.25 19.55 -55.29
N ARG A 154 -34.94 18.84 -56.20
CA ARG A 154 -35.20 17.40 -56.05
C ARG A 154 -33.92 16.57 -56.04
N GLY A 155 -32.93 16.91 -56.87
CA GLY A 155 -31.62 16.27 -56.86
C GLY A 155 -30.87 16.49 -55.54
N GLN A 156 -30.92 17.70 -54.99
CA GLN A 156 -30.32 18.04 -53.70
C GLN A 156 -31.01 17.32 -52.53
N ALA A 157 -32.35 17.25 -52.53
CA ALA A 157 -33.11 16.54 -51.52
C ALA A 157 -32.84 15.02 -51.54
N ALA A 158 -32.70 14.42 -52.73
CA ALA A 158 -32.32 13.02 -52.86
C ALA A 158 -30.91 12.75 -52.31
N GLY A 159 -29.96 13.66 -52.57
CA GLY A 159 -28.61 13.57 -52.00
C GLY A 159 -28.60 13.67 -50.47
N LEU A 160 -29.38 14.59 -49.89
CA LEU A 160 -29.52 14.72 -48.44
C LEU A 160 -30.17 13.49 -47.80
N HIS A 161 -31.17 12.89 -48.46
CA HIS A 161 -31.81 11.68 -47.97
C HIS A 161 -30.84 10.48 -47.97
N GLU A 162 -29.99 10.34 -48.98
CA GLU A 162 -28.97 9.29 -49.00
C GLU A 162 -27.87 9.53 -47.95
N SER A 163 -27.48 10.79 -47.74
CA SER A 163 -26.54 11.16 -46.66
C SER A 163 -27.12 10.89 -45.26
N LEU A 164 -28.42 11.13 -45.05
CA LEU A 164 -29.12 10.79 -43.81
C LEU A 164 -29.19 9.27 -43.59
N ARG A 165 -29.52 8.51 -44.64
CA ARG A 165 -29.55 7.05 -44.60
C ARG A 165 -28.19 6.45 -44.22
N LEU A 166 -27.11 6.95 -44.82
CA LEU A 166 -25.74 6.53 -44.49
C LEU A 166 -25.35 6.92 -43.05
N ALA A 167 -25.75 8.11 -42.59
CA ALA A 167 -25.50 8.53 -41.21
C ALA A 167 -26.28 7.69 -40.17
N GLU A 168 -27.48 7.21 -40.52
CA GLU A 168 -28.24 6.26 -39.70
C GLU A 168 -27.59 4.88 -39.67
N GLU A 169 -27.13 4.37 -40.82
CA GLU A 169 -26.36 3.12 -40.90
C GLU A 169 -25.06 3.19 -40.07
N GLU A 170 -24.30 4.28 -40.17
CA GLU A 170 -23.08 4.50 -39.36
C GLU A 170 -23.40 4.59 -37.85
N ARG A 171 -24.54 5.16 -37.48
CA ARG A 171 -24.98 5.26 -36.08
C ARG A 171 -25.35 3.90 -35.52
N ASP A 172 -26.04 3.07 -36.30
CA ASP A 172 -26.41 1.71 -35.91
C ASP A 172 -25.16 0.82 -35.81
N GLU A 173 -24.20 0.98 -36.73
CA GLU A 173 -22.92 0.27 -36.67
C GLU A 173 -22.10 0.70 -35.43
N CYS A 174 -22.09 2.00 -35.10
CA CYS A 174 -21.46 2.50 -33.87
C CYS A 174 -22.16 1.96 -32.61
N ALA A 175 -23.49 1.82 -32.62
CA ALA A 175 -24.23 1.24 -31.51
C ALA A 175 -23.86 -0.24 -31.32
N ALA A 176 -23.79 -1.01 -32.41
CA ALA A 176 -23.38 -2.41 -32.39
C ALA A 176 -21.94 -2.59 -31.86
N ARG A 177 -20.98 -1.78 -32.32
CA ARG A 177 -19.60 -1.79 -31.81
C ARG A 177 -19.50 -1.46 -30.33
N ARG A 178 -20.34 -0.54 -29.84
CA ARG A 178 -20.39 -0.20 -28.41
C ARG A 178 -20.93 -1.36 -27.59
N ASP A 179 -21.97 -2.04 -28.05
CA ASP A 179 -22.56 -3.18 -27.34
C ASP A 179 -21.60 -4.39 -27.33
N GLU A 180 -20.83 -4.60 -28.40
CA GLU A 180 -19.75 -5.59 -28.46
C GLU A 180 -18.61 -5.27 -27.49
N ALA A 181 -18.17 -4.01 -27.42
CA ALA A 181 -17.15 -3.57 -26.46
C ALA A 181 -17.61 -3.73 -25.00
N VAL A 182 -18.90 -3.50 -24.70
CA VAL A 182 -19.47 -3.76 -23.38
C VAL A 182 -19.45 -5.26 -23.07
N ALA A 183 -19.83 -6.11 -24.02
CA ALA A 183 -19.80 -7.56 -23.85
C ALA A 183 -18.36 -8.09 -23.65
N GLU A 184 -17.36 -7.53 -24.34
CA GLU A 184 -15.95 -7.87 -24.12
C GLU A 184 -15.46 -7.44 -22.74
N SER A 185 -15.83 -6.25 -22.29
CA SER A 185 -15.53 -5.76 -20.94
C SER A 185 -16.12 -6.67 -19.85
N GLU A 186 -17.37 -7.13 -20.02
CA GLU A 186 -18.00 -8.07 -19.09
C GLU A 186 -17.29 -9.43 -19.08
N ARG A 187 -16.86 -9.94 -20.24
CA ARG A 187 -16.06 -11.17 -20.33
C ARG A 187 -14.70 -11.02 -19.63
N ALA A 188 -14.02 -9.89 -19.83
CA ALA A 188 -12.76 -9.60 -19.16
C ALA A 188 -12.94 -9.51 -17.63
N HIS A 189 -13.99 -8.85 -17.16
CA HIS A 189 -14.30 -8.75 -15.74
C HIS A 189 -14.63 -10.12 -15.12
N ALA A 190 -15.34 -10.99 -15.86
CA ALA A 190 -15.59 -12.36 -15.43
C ALA A 190 -14.31 -13.21 -15.39
N ALA A 191 -13.38 -13.02 -16.32
CA ALA A 191 -12.08 -13.69 -16.32
C ALA A 191 -11.21 -13.25 -15.11
N ILE A 192 -11.18 -11.95 -14.81
CA ILE A 192 -10.48 -11.42 -13.62
C ILE A 192 -11.03 -12.05 -12.35
N LYS A 193 -12.37 -12.12 -12.18
CA LYS A 193 -12.97 -12.77 -11.00
C LYS A 193 -12.63 -14.26 -10.87
N ARG A 194 -12.46 -14.97 -11.99
CA ARG A 194 -12.00 -16.37 -11.95
C ARG A 194 -10.55 -16.47 -11.50
N LEU A 195 -9.66 -15.63 -12.03
CA LEU A 195 -8.26 -15.58 -11.60
C LEU A 195 -8.12 -15.19 -10.12
N GLU A 196 -8.94 -14.26 -9.64
CA GLU A 196 -8.98 -13.90 -8.21
C GLU A 196 -9.43 -15.07 -7.34
N ALA A 197 -10.44 -15.83 -7.77
CA ALA A 197 -10.90 -17.02 -7.05
C ALA A 197 -9.84 -18.14 -7.05
N GLU A 198 -9.16 -18.35 -8.18
CA GLU A 198 -8.05 -19.30 -8.29
C GLU A 198 -6.89 -18.91 -7.37
N ARG A 199 -6.48 -17.63 -7.38
CA ARG A 199 -5.42 -17.13 -6.50
C ARG A 199 -5.81 -17.22 -5.02
N HIS A 200 -7.08 -16.99 -4.68
CA HIS A 200 -7.56 -17.20 -3.31
C HIS A 200 -7.49 -18.68 -2.91
N ALA A 201 -7.86 -19.60 -3.80
CA ALA A 201 -7.76 -21.04 -3.54
C ALA A 201 -6.29 -21.49 -3.39
N GLU A 202 -5.36 -20.94 -4.17
CA GLU A 202 -3.92 -21.19 -4.04
C GLU A 202 -3.38 -20.69 -2.70
N VAL A 203 -3.75 -19.46 -2.29
CA VAL A 203 -3.35 -18.90 -1.00
C VAL A 203 -3.90 -19.74 0.15
N GLU A 204 -5.17 -20.16 0.09
CA GLU A 204 -5.73 -21.06 1.10
C GLU A 204 -5.01 -22.41 1.14
N ALA A 205 -4.62 -22.97 -0.01
CA ALA A 205 -3.84 -24.21 -0.06
C ALA A 205 -2.45 -24.03 0.56
N ALA A 206 -1.77 -22.91 0.29
CA ALA A 206 -0.47 -22.58 0.87
C ALA A 206 -0.57 -22.42 2.40
N VAL A 207 -1.57 -21.68 2.89
CA VAL A 207 -1.81 -21.50 4.34
C VAL A 207 -2.08 -22.85 5.02
N ARG A 208 -2.87 -23.74 4.39
CA ARG A 208 -3.10 -25.09 4.93
C ARG A 208 -1.82 -25.93 4.96
N MET A 209 -0.95 -25.78 3.97
CA MET A 209 0.35 -26.48 3.94
C MET A 209 1.30 -25.97 5.03
N GLU A 210 1.40 -24.65 5.20
CA GLU A 210 2.19 -24.06 6.29
C GLU A 210 1.64 -24.45 7.67
N THR A 211 0.31 -24.46 7.84
CA THR A 211 -0.31 -24.88 9.11
C THR A 211 0.06 -26.31 9.46
N LYS A 212 0.01 -27.24 8.50
CA LYS A 212 0.45 -28.64 8.70
C LYS A 212 1.94 -28.75 8.99
N HIS A 213 2.77 -27.91 8.35
CA HIS A 213 4.20 -27.87 8.64
C HIS A 213 4.46 -27.44 10.09
N TRP A 214 3.77 -26.40 10.57
CA TRP A 214 3.85 -25.94 11.95
C TRP A 214 3.34 -26.97 12.96
N GLU A 215 2.26 -27.69 12.65
CA GLU A 215 1.77 -28.80 13.49
C GLU A 215 2.82 -29.93 13.60
N GLN A 216 3.51 -30.27 12.52
CA GLN A 216 4.59 -31.27 12.53
C GLN A 216 5.82 -30.77 13.32
N GLU A 217 6.21 -29.51 13.14
CA GLU A 217 7.28 -28.87 13.92
C GLU A 217 6.96 -28.86 15.42
N LEU A 218 5.71 -28.53 15.77
CA LEU A 218 5.25 -28.52 17.15
C LEU A 218 5.31 -29.93 17.75
N GLY A 219 4.84 -30.94 17.02
CA GLY A 219 4.96 -32.35 17.42
C GLY A 219 6.40 -32.79 17.66
N ARG A 220 7.34 -32.43 16.78
CA ARG A 220 8.78 -32.72 16.99
C ARG A 220 9.34 -32.02 18.23
N LYS A 221 8.92 -30.78 18.49
CA LYS A 221 9.34 -30.02 19.67
C LYS A 221 8.76 -30.60 20.95
N GLU A 222 7.51 -31.07 20.93
CA GLU A 222 6.89 -31.80 22.04
C GLU A 222 7.61 -33.12 22.32
N GLU A 223 7.94 -33.90 21.30
CA GLU A 223 8.73 -35.14 21.45
C GLU A 223 10.12 -34.85 22.03
N ALA A 224 10.80 -33.79 21.57
CA ALA A 224 12.08 -33.36 22.11
C ALA A 224 11.98 -32.93 23.58
N LEU A 225 10.89 -32.23 23.95
CA LEU A 225 10.64 -31.83 25.34
C LEU A 225 10.35 -33.04 26.23
N GLN A 226 9.56 -34.01 25.75
CA GLN A 226 9.34 -35.28 26.46
C GLN A 226 10.63 -36.09 26.62
N HIS A 227 11.52 -36.06 25.63
CA HIS A 227 12.84 -36.68 25.74
C HIS A 227 13.73 -35.99 26.77
N ALA A 228 13.72 -34.64 26.81
CA ALA A 228 14.45 -33.88 27.81
C ALA A 228 13.92 -34.11 29.23
N LEU A 229 12.60 -34.26 29.40
CA LEU A 229 11.99 -34.63 30.69
C LEU A 229 12.42 -36.02 31.14
N ARG A 230 12.43 -37.02 30.24
CA ARG A 230 12.97 -38.35 30.53
C ARG A 230 14.44 -38.31 30.95
N LEU A 231 15.28 -37.56 30.24
CA LEU A 231 16.69 -37.37 30.62
C LEU A 231 16.83 -36.72 32.01
N ARG A 232 15.96 -35.77 32.35
CA ARG A 232 15.94 -35.15 33.67
C ARG A 232 15.57 -36.17 34.76
N GLU A 233 14.59 -37.02 34.51
CA GLU A 233 14.21 -38.10 35.43
C GLU A 233 15.34 -39.12 35.62
N GLU A 234 16.02 -39.51 34.54
CA GLU A 234 17.21 -40.38 34.59
C GLU A 234 18.37 -39.74 35.39
N LEU A 235 18.63 -38.44 35.19
CA LEU A 235 19.62 -37.71 35.95
C LEU A 235 19.24 -37.59 37.43
N GLN A 236 17.96 -37.37 37.73
CA GLN A 236 17.49 -37.32 39.10
C GLN A 236 17.67 -38.68 39.79
N GLN A 237 17.35 -39.77 39.10
CA GLN A 237 17.58 -41.13 39.60
C GLN A 237 19.07 -41.35 39.90
N HIS A 238 19.98 -40.90 39.02
CA HIS A 238 21.42 -40.99 39.28
C HIS A 238 21.88 -40.16 40.48
N VAL A 239 21.30 -38.98 40.69
CA VAL A 239 21.60 -38.15 41.88
C VAL A 239 21.13 -38.85 43.15
N ASP A 240 19.95 -39.47 43.11
CA ASP A 240 19.40 -40.21 44.25
C ASP A 240 20.25 -41.46 44.56
N ASP A 241 20.66 -42.22 43.53
CA ASP A 241 21.57 -43.38 43.66
C ASP A 241 22.94 -42.97 44.25
N LEU A 242 23.48 -41.81 43.83
CA LEU A 242 24.71 -41.25 44.40
C LEU A 242 24.52 -40.82 45.85
N GLY A 243 23.35 -40.28 46.20
CA GLY A 243 22.95 -39.95 47.56
C GLY A 243 22.93 -41.20 48.45
N GLU A 244 22.28 -42.27 48.00
CA GLU A 244 22.24 -43.54 48.73
C GLU A 244 23.63 -44.16 48.91
N SER A 245 24.47 -44.12 47.87
CA SER A 245 25.86 -44.58 47.90
C SER A 245 26.68 -43.79 48.93
N TRP A 246 26.57 -42.47 48.93
CA TRP A 246 27.26 -41.63 49.89
C TRP A 246 26.77 -41.84 51.33
N GLU A 247 25.48 -42.06 51.54
CA GLU A 247 24.96 -42.44 52.85
C GLU A 247 25.44 -43.81 53.32
N ALA A 248 25.63 -44.75 52.40
CA ALA A 248 26.23 -46.05 52.70
C ALA A 248 27.70 -45.91 53.12
N ASP A 249 28.48 -45.10 52.40
CA ASP A 249 29.88 -44.80 52.75
C ASP A 249 29.99 -44.07 54.09
N ARG A 250 29.10 -43.11 54.36
CA ARG A 250 29.02 -42.43 55.65
C ARG A 250 28.73 -43.41 56.79
N ARG A 251 27.80 -44.36 56.59
CA ARG A 251 27.50 -45.42 57.56
C ARG A 251 28.69 -46.34 57.79
N ALA A 252 29.39 -46.74 56.72
CA ALA A 252 30.61 -47.55 56.82
C ALA A 252 31.71 -46.83 57.59
N TRP A 253 31.87 -45.52 57.37
CA TRP A 253 32.83 -44.68 58.10
C TRP A 253 32.47 -44.57 59.59
N GLN A 254 31.18 -44.36 59.92
CA GLN A 254 30.72 -44.32 61.32
C GLN A 254 30.96 -45.65 62.04
N GLN A 255 30.70 -46.78 61.38
CA GLN A 255 31.02 -48.11 61.93
C GLN A 255 32.53 -48.27 62.16
N GLY A 256 33.37 -47.75 61.26
CA GLY A 256 34.82 -47.73 61.43
C GLY A 256 35.27 -46.90 62.64
N GLN A 257 34.66 -45.74 62.87
CA GLN A 257 34.89 -44.91 64.07
C GLN A 257 34.54 -45.66 65.35
N GLU A 258 33.36 -46.29 65.40
CA GLU A 258 32.92 -47.07 66.56
C GLU A 258 33.85 -48.25 66.85
N GLN A 259 34.36 -48.93 65.81
CA GLN A 259 35.34 -50.00 65.96
C GLN A 259 36.67 -49.49 66.53
N LEU A 260 37.15 -48.33 66.06
CA LEU A 260 38.36 -47.68 66.58
C LEU A 260 38.21 -47.28 68.05
N GLU A 261 37.07 -46.70 68.43
CA GLU A 261 36.78 -46.37 69.83
C GLU A 261 36.67 -47.62 70.70
N ALA A 262 36.09 -48.71 70.20
CA ALA A 262 36.04 -50.00 70.90
C ALA A 262 37.44 -50.58 71.12
N GLN A 263 38.33 -50.50 70.14
CA GLN A 263 39.74 -50.90 70.28
C GLN A 263 40.48 -50.04 71.31
N LEU A 264 40.25 -48.72 71.29
CA LEU A 264 40.84 -47.79 72.26
C LEU A 264 40.38 -48.08 73.69
N ARG A 265 39.09 -48.38 73.89
CA ARG A 265 38.55 -48.82 75.19
C ARG A 265 39.17 -50.14 75.65
N GLN A 266 39.39 -51.10 74.75
CA GLN A 266 40.08 -52.35 75.09
C GLN A 266 41.52 -52.08 75.55
N LEU A 267 42.26 -51.23 74.85
CA LEU A 267 43.64 -50.88 75.22
C LEU A 267 43.73 -50.13 76.57
N GLN A 268 42.73 -49.30 76.90
CA GLN A 268 42.66 -48.59 78.18
C GLN A 268 42.26 -49.49 79.37
N SER A 269 41.68 -50.66 79.11
CA SER A 269 41.25 -51.61 80.15
C SER A 269 42.33 -52.59 80.63
N ALA A 270 43.54 -52.53 80.06
CA ALA A 270 44.65 -53.41 80.46
C ALA A 270 45.32 -52.93 81.77
N PRO A 271 45.46 -53.77 82.81
CA PRO A 271 46.08 -53.39 84.08
C PRO A 271 47.60 -53.22 83.96
N ALA A 272 48.13 -52.15 84.57
CA ALA A 272 49.54 -51.79 84.60
C ALA A 272 50.42 -52.88 85.27
N PRO A 273 51.55 -53.30 84.67
CA PRO A 273 52.44 -54.28 85.29
C PRO A 273 53.35 -53.63 86.34
N SER A 274 53.43 -54.29 87.49
CA SER A 274 54.29 -53.92 88.62
C SER A 274 55.72 -54.45 88.44
N ALA A 275 56.69 -53.53 88.57
CA ALA A 275 58.06 -53.66 89.09
C ALA A 275 58.86 -54.99 88.96
N LYS A 276 60.03 -54.94 88.29
CA LYS A 276 61.41 -55.12 88.85
C LYS A 276 62.46 -55.54 87.80
N GLU A 277 63.70 -55.11 88.08
CA GLU A 277 65.01 -55.72 87.74
C GLU A 277 65.62 -55.61 86.31
N ALA A 278 66.61 -54.71 86.22
CA ALA A 278 68.02 -54.90 85.84
C ALA A 278 68.46 -55.78 84.63
N VAL A 279 69.50 -55.23 83.95
CA VAL A 279 70.54 -55.86 83.09
C VAL A 279 70.36 -55.80 81.55
N SER A 280 71.10 -54.85 80.94
CA SER A 280 72.03 -54.92 79.77
C SER A 280 71.66 -55.59 78.41
N PRO A 281 72.31 -55.15 77.29
CA PRO A 281 71.85 -55.18 75.87
C PRO A 281 72.33 -56.45 75.11
N PRO A 282 71.88 -56.83 73.87
CA PRO A 282 72.14 -56.11 72.60
C PRO A 282 71.12 -56.31 71.44
N SER A 283 71.44 -55.71 70.29
CA SER A 283 70.92 -55.94 68.92
C SER A 283 70.60 -57.40 68.58
N THR A 284 69.66 -57.66 67.65
CA THR A 284 69.82 -58.34 66.34
C THR A 284 68.45 -58.50 65.63
N GLU A 285 68.51 -58.60 64.31
CA GLU A 285 67.54 -58.59 63.20
C GLU A 285 66.37 -59.60 63.18
N MET A 286 65.38 -59.29 62.29
CA MET A 286 64.39 -60.11 61.54
C MET A 286 62.99 -59.46 61.63
N GLU A 287 62.11 -59.36 60.64
CA GLU A 287 62.03 -59.71 59.21
C GLU A 287 60.77 -58.97 58.64
N ALA A 288 60.64 -58.91 57.31
CA ALA A 288 59.67 -58.13 56.52
C ALA A 288 58.18 -58.55 56.63
N PRO A 289 57.25 -57.70 56.16
CA PRO A 289 56.42 -58.07 55.00
C PRO A 289 56.32 -56.96 53.90
N PRO A 290 55.83 -57.29 52.69
CA PRO A 290 56.30 -56.73 51.40
C PRO A 290 55.65 -55.40 50.97
N PRO A 291 56.28 -54.67 50.02
CA PRO A 291 55.74 -53.43 49.47
C PRO A 291 54.54 -53.69 48.55
N SER A 292 53.53 -52.84 48.76
CA SER A 292 52.27 -52.74 48.03
C SER A 292 52.47 -52.57 46.52
N THR A 293 51.66 -53.33 45.79
CA THR A 293 51.58 -53.43 44.33
C THR A 293 51.15 -52.12 43.67
N GLU A 294 51.74 -51.91 42.50
CA GLU A 294 51.58 -50.81 41.56
C GLU A 294 50.12 -50.60 41.11
N MET A 295 49.64 -49.36 41.12
CA MET A 295 48.59 -48.90 40.21
C MET A 295 49.26 -48.12 39.09
N GLU A 296 49.36 -48.77 37.94
CA GLU A 296 49.81 -48.19 36.68
C GLU A 296 48.82 -47.13 36.18
N ALA A 297 49.38 -46.05 35.64
CA ALA A 297 48.65 -44.99 34.96
C ALA A 297 48.01 -45.49 33.65
N PRO A 298 46.81 -45.00 33.27
CA PRO A 298 46.22 -45.32 31.98
C PRO A 298 47.09 -44.77 30.82
N PRO A 299 47.25 -45.53 29.72
CA PRO A 299 48.11 -45.16 28.60
C PRO A 299 47.54 -43.98 27.78
N PRO A 300 48.40 -43.21 27.09
CA PRO A 300 47.97 -42.11 26.23
C PRO A 300 47.19 -42.64 25.01
N SER A 301 46.15 -41.89 24.66
CA SER A 301 45.26 -42.06 23.51
C SER A 301 46.00 -42.28 22.20
N THR A 302 45.68 -43.39 21.54
CA THR A 302 46.08 -43.77 20.18
C THR A 302 45.64 -42.73 19.14
N GLU A 303 46.57 -42.32 18.28
CA GLU A 303 46.31 -41.57 17.05
C GLU A 303 45.33 -42.35 16.16
N MET A 304 44.25 -41.71 15.70
CA MET A 304 43.42 -42.26 14.64
C MET A 304 44.07 -41.96 13.28
N GLU A 305 44.34 -43.02 12.54
CA GLU A 305 44.85 -43.03 11.18
C GLU A 305 43.89 -42.34 10.19
N ALA A 306 44.49 -41.70 9.17
CA ALA A 306 43.78 -41.13 8.04
C ALA A 306 43.13 -42.22 7.16
N PRO A 307 41.89 -42.03 6.65
CA PRO A 307 41.27 -42.99 5.74
C PRO A 307 41.96 -43.00 4.36
N PRO A 308 42.11 -44.18 3.71
CA PRO A 308 42.73 -44.30 2.39
C PRO A 308 41.83 -43.74 1.26
N PRO A 309 42.41 -43.33 0.12
CA PRO A 309 41.65 -42.76 -1.00
C PRO A 309 40.72 -43.81 -1.64
N SER A 310 39.48 -43.40 -1.82
CA SER A 310 38.43 -44.18 -2.47
C SER A 310 38.75 -44.45 -3.95
N THR A 311 38.68 -45.74 -4.31
CA THR A 311 38.76 -46.34 -5.64
C THR A 311 37.81 -45.73 -6.67
N GLU A 312 38.33 -45.50 -7.88
CA GLU A 312 37.58 -45.16 -9.10
C GLU A 312 36.49 -46.21 -9.37
N MET A 313 35.23 -45.78 -9.57
CA MET A 313 34.17 -46.62 -10.10
C MET A 313 34.12 -46.52 -11.63
N GLU A 314 34.15 -47.68 -12.28
CA GLU A 314 34.00 -47.87 -13.71
C GLU A 314 32.62 -47.44 -14.24
N ALA A 315 32.60 -46.98 -15.49
CA ALA A 315 31.40 -46.53 -16.21
C ALA A 315 30.44 -47.70 -16.56
N PRO A 316 29.11 -47.50 -16.48
CA PRO A 316 28.15 -48.51 -16.92
C PRO A 316 28.01 -48.56 -18.46
N PRO A 317 27.76 -49.76 -19.06
CA PRO A 317 27.65 -49.95 -20.50
C PRO A 317 26.30 -49.44 -21.08
N PRO A 318 26.23 -49.18 -22.41
CA PRO A 318 25.07 -48.57 -23.04
C PRO A 318 23.87 -49.52 -23.14
N SER A 319 22.69 -49.01 -22.78
CA SER A 319 21.41 -49.70 -22.80
C SER A 319 20.90 -49.94 -24.23
N THR A 320 20.56 -51.19 -24.52
CA THR A 320 19.89 -51.70 -25.72
C THR A 320 18.46 -51.18 -25.90
N GLU A 321 18.10 -50.92 -27.16
CA GLU A 321 16.75 -50.59 -27.66
C GLU A 321 15.69 -51.60 -27.20
N MET A 322 14.53 -51.12 -26.73
CA MET A 322 13.33 -51.94 -26.52
C MET A 322 12.20 -51.53 -27.47
N GLU A 323 11.63 -52.55 -28.11
CA GLU A 323 10.52 -52.51 -29.05
C GLU A 323 9.17 -52.10 -28.41
N ALA A 324 8.29 -51.56 -29.26
CA ALA A 324 6.96 -51.07 -28.91
C ALA A 324 5.95 -52.20 -28.56
N PRO A 325 5.02 -51.99 -27.61
CA PRO A 325 3.97 -52.96 -27.28
C PRO A 325 2.74 -52.88 -28.22
N PRO A 326 2.03 -54.00 -28.46
CA PRO A 326 0.85 -54.06 -29.33
C PRO A 326 -0.46 -53.62 -28.62
N PRO A 327 -1.52 -53.27 -29.38
CA PRO A 327 -2.75 -52.70 -28.80
C PRO A 327 -3.66 -53.74 -28.12
N SER A 328 -4.21 -53.32 -26.99
CA SER A 328 -5.08 -54.09 -26.09
C SER A 328 -6.48 -54.36 -26.65
N THR A 329 -6.98 -55.56 -26.39
CA THR A 329 -8.31 -56.08 -26.74
C THR A 329 -9.34 -55.77 -25.65
N GLU A 330 -10.59 -55.49 -26.06
CA GLU A 330 -11.76 -55.28 -25.20
C GLU A 330 -12.10 -56.51 -24.34
N MET A 331 -12.50 -56.32 -23.08
CA MET A 331 -13.19 -57.35 -22.29
C MET A 331 -14.33 -56.79 -21.42
N GLU A 332 -15.37 -57.61 -21.35
CA GLU A 332 -16.72 -57.41 -20.85
C GLU A 332 -16.86 -57.34 -19.31
N ALA A 333 -18.00 -56.80 -18.87
CA ALA A 333 -18.40 -56.63 -17.48
C ALA A 333 -18.90 -57.93 -16.80
N PRO A 334 -18.67 -58.11 -15.47
CA PRO A 334 -19.24 -59.21 -14.69
C PRO A 334 -20.58 -58.85 -13.98
N PRO A 335 -21.45 -59.86 -13.69
CA PRO A 335 -22.80 -59.67 -13.14
C PRO A 335 -22.85 -59.64 -11.59
N PRO A 336 -23.98 -59.22 -10.97
CA PRO A 336 -24.08 -59.00 -9.53
C PRO A 336 -24.43 -60.27 -8.76
N SER A 337 -23.88 -60.40 -7.55
CA SER A 337 -24.20 -61.49 -6.61
C SER A 337 -24.81 -61.00 -5.29
N THR A 338 -25.73 -61.84 -4.85
CA THR A 338 -26.79 -61.80 -3.84
C THR A 338 -26.38 -61.77 -2.36
N GLU A 339 -27.37 -61.35 -1.57
CA GLU A 339 -27.51 -61.29 -0.11
C GLU A 339 -27.04 -62.54 0.68
N MET A 340 -26.54 -62.31 1.91
CA MET A 340 -26.61 -63.27 3.01
C MET A 340 -26.82 -62.59 4.37
N GLU A 341 -27.55 -63.33 5.22
CA GLU A 341 -28.26 -62.95 6.43
C GLU A 341 -27.41 -62.76 7.71
N ALA A 342 -28.05 -62.14 8.70
CA ALA A 342 -27.58 -61.75 10.03
C ALA A 342 -27.50 -62.89 11.08
N PRO A 343 -26.81 -62.64 12.22
CA PRO A 343 -27.12 -63.30 13.50
C PRO A 343 -27.61 -62.34 14.62
N PRO A 344 -28.30 -62.86 15.67
CA PRO A 344 -29.23 -62.12 16.56
C PRO A 344 -28.62 -61.60 17.89
N PRO A 345 -29.39 -60.87 18.74
CA PRO A 345 -28.90 -59.84 19.67
C PRO A 345 -28.80 -60.26 21.14
N SER A 346 -28.12 -59.46 21.97
CA SER A 346 -28.14 -59.58 23.43
C SER A 346 -28.20 -58.22 24.16
N THR A 347 -29.41 -57.90 24.64
CA THR A 347 -29.85 -57.38 25.96
C THR A 347 -29.07 -56.30 26.73
N GLU A 348 -29.72 -55.13 26.80
CA GLU A 348 -30.13 -54.29 27.96
C GLU A 348 -29.24 -54.14 29.21
N MET A 349 -28.89 -52.88 29.53
CA MET A 349 -29.02 -52.33 30.89
C MET A 349 -29.31 -50.82 30.88
N GLU A 350 -29.93 -50.37 31.97
CA GLU A 350 -30.85 -49.25 32.14
C GLU A 350 -30.24 -47.83 32.16
N ALA A 351 -31.12 -46.86 31.85
CA ALA A 351 -30.92 -45.41 31.93
C ALA A 351 -31.26 -44.83 33.33
N PRO A 352 -30.87 -43.56 33.58
CA PRO A 352 -31.86 -42.56 34.02
C PRO A 352 -31.79 -41.20 33.27
N PRO A 353 -32.81 -40.31 33.38
CA PRO A 353 -33.25 -39.39 32.30
C PRO A 353 -33.12 -37.87 32.65
N PRO A 354 -33.77 -36.89 31.96
CA PRO A 354 -33.24 -36.13 30.80
C PRO A 354 -33.37 -34.59 30.90
N ALA A 355 -32.77 -33.81 29.98
CA ALA A 355 -33.31 -32.50 29.54
C ALA A 355 -32.71 -31.96 28.20
N MET A 356 -33.61 -31.82 27.21
CA MET A 356 -33.75 -30.83 26.11
C MET A 356 -32.60 -30.56 25.11
N GLU A 357 -32.80 -30.94 23.83
CA GLU A 357 -33.07 -30.07 22.63
C GLU A 357 -31.76 -29.53 22.03
N GLU A 358 -31.41 -29.57 20.74
CA GLU A 358 -32.17 -29.64 19.49
C GLU A 358 -31.20 -29.93 18.30
N ALA A 359 -31.73 -30.48 17.21
CA ALA A 359 -31.36 -30.37 15.78
C ALA A 359 -29.94 -30.75 15.25
N VAL A 360 -29.79 -31.88 14.53
CA VAL A 360 -29.93 -32.14 13.06
C VAL A 360 -28.67 -31.82 12.21
N LEU A 361 -28.06 -32.88 11.63
CA LEU A 361 -27.35 -33.04 10.31
C LEU A 361 -25.91 -33.62 10.33
N PRO A 362 -25.50 -34.35 9.26
CA PRO A 362 -24.91 -35.69 9.39
C PRO A 362 -23.42 -35.80 9.03
N ALA A 363 -22.91 -37.01 9.33
CA ALA A 363 -21.57 -37.53 9.18
C ALA A 363 -20.92 -37.40 7.79
N SER A 364 -19.63 -37.08 7.82
CA SER A 364 -18.70 -37.12 6.69
C SER A 364 -18.33 -38.55 6.31
N THR A 365 -18.55 -38.88 5.04
CA THR A 365 -17.94 -40.02 4.35
C THR A 365 -16.48 -39.75 4.03
N GLU A 366 -15.65 -40.66 4.50
CA GLU A 366 -14.35 -41.09 3.99
C GLU A 366 -14.22 -40.94 2.46
N LYS A 367 -13.22 -40.20 1.98
CA LYS A 367 -12.84 -40.21 0.55
C LYS A 367 -11.34 -39.97 0.35
N ALA A 368 -10.76 -40.93 -0.36
CA ALA A 368 -9.37 -41.17 -0.72
C ALA A 368 -8.55 -39.95 -1.18
N ALA A 369 -7.25 -40.02 -0.89
CA ALA A 369 -6.20 -39.14 -1.37
C ALA A 369 -5.98 -39.24 -2.89
N PRO A 370 -5.79 -38.13 -3.62
CA PRO A 370 -5.22 -38.15 -4.97
C PRO A 370 -3.68 -38.06 -4.93
N PRO A 371 -2.99 -38.57 -5.98
CA PRO A 371 -1.53 -38.54 -6.06
C PRO A 371 -1.00 -37.13 -6.33
N VAL A 372 0.21 -36.87 -5.85
CA VAL A 372 0.96 -35.61 -6.01
C VAL A 372 1.22 -35.34 -7.50
N PRO A 373 1.08 -34.10 -8.02
CA PRO A 373 1.39 -33.78 -9.41
C PRO A 373 2.91 -33.77 -9.65
N GLU A 374 3.38 -34.57 -10.61
CA GLU A 374 4.76 -34.63 -11.12
C GLU A 374 5.34 -33.27 -11.55
N GLU A 375 4.51 -32.25 -11.73
CA GLU A 375 4.89 -30.90 -12.18
C GLU A 375 5.75 -30.14 -11.18
N ILE A 376 5.59 -30.34 -9.87
CA ILE A 376 6.40 -29.66 -8.85
C ILE A 376 7.80 -30.29 -8.76
N GLU A 377 7.89 -31.61 -8.91
CA GLU A 377 9.18 -32.30 -8.98
C GLU A 377 9.90 -32.01 -10.30
N ALA A 378 9.16 -31.82 -11.40
CA ALA A 378 9.68 -31.37 -12.67
C ALA A 378 10.21 -29.93 -12.59
N ALA A 379 9.49 -29.01 -11.94
CA ALA A 379 9.94 -27.62 -11.75
C ALA A 379 11.21 -27.53 -10.88
N LEU A 380 11.32 -28.38 -9.84
CA LEU A 380 12.51 -28.43 -9.00
C LEU A 380 13.73 -29.00 -9.74
N LYS A 381 13.53 -30.04 -10.56
CA LYS A 381 14.57 -30.63 -11.42
C LYS A 381 14.98 -29.68 -12.54
N GLN A 382 14.04 -28.90 -13.09
CA GLN A 382 14.32 -27.88 -14.09
C GLN A 382 15.19 -26.76 -13.51
N TRP A 383 14.85 -26.23 -12.32
CA TRP A 383 15.65 -25.22 -11.65
C TRP A 383 17.06 -25.71 -11.29
N GLN A 384 17.20 -26.97 -10.86
CA GLN A 384 18.51 -27.59 -10.62
C GLN A 384 19.31 -27.79 -11.92
N SER A 385 18.65 -28.10 -13.04
CA SER A 385 19.30 -28.19 -14.35
C SER A 385 19.77 -26.84 -14.89
N GLU A 386 19.04 -25.75 -14.58
CA GLU A 386 19.40 -24.37 -14.95
C GLU A 386 20.62 -23.88 -14.16
N GLN A 387 20.77 -24.28 -12.88
CA GLN A 387 21.97 -24.00 -12.07
C GLN A 387 23.22 -24.69 -12.64
N HIS A 388 23.12 -25.97 -13.01
CA HIS A 388 24.25 -26.68 -13.62
C HIS A 388 24.56 -26.19 -15.04
N GLY A 389 23.57 -25.67 -15.77
CA GLY A 389 23.77 -24.97 -17.04
C GLY A 389 24.54 -23.65 -16.88
N ALA A 390 24.29 -22.89 -15.80
CA ALA A 390 25.01 -21.66 -15.52
C ALA A 390 26.49 -21.90 -15.18
N GLU A 391 26.78 -22.94 -14.39
CA GLU A 391 28.17 -23.34 -14.09
C GLU A 391 28.92 -23.82 -15.36
N ALA A 392 28.23 -24.50 -16.27
CA ALA A 392 28.78 -24.89 -17.57
C ALA A 392 29.05 -23.69 -18.49
N CYS A 393 28.16 -22.70 -18.53
CA CYS A 393 28.36 -21.46 -19.30
C CYS A 393 29.56 -20.63 -18.81
N VAL A 394 29.81 -20.60 -17.49
CA VAL A 394 31.00 -19.92 -16.93
C VAL A 394 32.29 -20.67 -17.30
N ALA A 395 32.27 -22.01 -17.32
CA ALA A 395 33.39 -22.82 -17.77
C ALA A 395 33.66 -22.67 -19.28
N GLU A 396 32.61 -22.58 -20.11
CA GLU A 396 32.72 -22.31 -21.55
C GLU A 396 33.25 -20.90 -21.82
N ALA A 397 32.81 -19.86 -21.10
CA ALA A 397 33.33 -18.50 -21.24
C ALA A 397 34.83 -18.40 -20.90
N TRP A 398 35.29 -19.19 -19.92
CA TRP A 398 36.72 -19.30 -19.61
C TRP A 398 37.49 -20.05 -20.70
N GLY A 399 36.89 -21.09 -21.29
CA GLY A 399 37.39 -21.79 -22.48
C GLY A 399 37.53 -20.89 -23.71
N VAL A 400 36.53 -20.05 -23.99
CA VAL A 400 36.53 -19.08 -25.10
C VAL A 400 37.65 -18.05 -24.94
N ARG A 401 37.93 -17.57 -23.72
CA ARG A 401 39.09 -16.68 -23.46
C ARG A 401 40.42 -17.35 -23.79
N LYS A 402 40.57 -18.63 -23.44
CA LYS A 402 41.80 -19.39 -23.71
C LYS A 402 41.95 -19.72 -25.20
N ALA A 403 40.84 -20.01 -25.89
CA ALA A 403 40.80 -20.24 -27.33
C ALA A 403 41.10 -18.96 -28.13
N ALA A 404 40.56 -17.81 -27.73
CA ALA A 404 40.83 -16.52 -28.36
C ALA A 404 42.30 -16.09 -28.20
N ALA A 405 42.90 -16.35 -27.03
CA ALA A 405 44.33 -16.10 -26.80
C ALA A 405 45.22 -17.02 -27.66
N ALA A 406 44.87 -18.31 -27.77
CA ALA A 406 45.59 -19.26 -28.60
C ALA A 406 45.45 -18.95 -30.11
N LEU A 407 44.28 -18.50 -30.56
CA LEU A 407 44.04 -18.05 -31.94
C LEU A 407 44.87 -16.82 -32.29
N ARG A 408 45.04 -15.87 -31.37
CA ARG A 408 45.92 -14.70 -31.58
C ARG A 408 47.38 -15.11 -31.77
N GLU A 409 47.91 -15.98 -30.93
CA GLU A 409 49.29 -16.46 -31.11
C GLU A 409 49.48 -17.24 -32.41
N LEU A 410 48.45 -17.98 -32.85
CA LEU A 410 48.50 -18.73 -34.10
C LEU A 410 48.43 -17.81 -35.33
N ILE A 411 47.64 -16.74 -35.26
CA ILE A 411 47.58 -15.69 -36.29
C ILE A 411 48.91 -14.93 -36.37
N ASP A 412 49.51 -14.56 -35.23
CA ASP A 412 50.79 -13.86 -35.18
C ASP A 412 51.93 -14.74 -35.72
N ALA A 413 51.92 -16.05 -35.39
CA ALA A 413 52.87 -17.02 -35.94
C ALA A 413 52.68 -17.22 -37.44
N HIS A 414 51.42 -17.24 -37.92
CA HIS A 414 51.13 -17.39 -39.34
C HIS A 414 51.51 -16.15 -40.15
N ALA A 415 51.30 -14.95 -39.60
CA ALA A 415 51.73 -13.68 -40.18
C ALA A 415 53.26 -13.61 -40.31
N ALA A 416 53.98 -13.99 -39.25
CA ALA A 416 55.45 -14.05 -39.27
C ALA A 416 56.00 -15.08 -40.28
N ALA A 417 55.33 -16.23 -40.44
CA ALA A 417 55.70 -17.24 -41.43
C ALA A 417 55.45 -16.77 -42.87
N VAL A 418 54.37 -16.02 -43.11
CA VAL A 418 54.07 -15.44 -44.42
C VAL A 418 55.06 -14.32 -44.77
N GLU A 419 55.48 -13.51 -43.80
CA GLU A 419 56.53 -12.49 -43.99
C GLU A 419 57.90 -13.12 -44.32
N GLY A 420 58.29 -14.21 -43.65
CA GLY A 420 59.53 -14.91 -43.96
C GLY A 420 59.51 -15.60 -45.34
N TRP A 421 58.38 -16.19 -45.73
CA TRP A 421 58.22 -16.82 -47.05
C TRP A 421 58.15 -15.80 -48.18
N ALA A 422 57.63 -14.60 -47.88
CA ALA A 422 57.52 -13.47 -48.79
C ALA A 422 58.87 -12.86 -49.19
N GLU A 423 59.79 -12.74 -48.23
CA GLU A 423 61.15 -12.23 -48.48
C GLU A 423 61.99 -13.18 -49.34
N GLU A 424 61.73 -14.50 -49.28
CA GLU A 424 62.48 -15.51 -50.03
C GLU A 424 62.11 -15.59 -51.53
N ARG A 425 60.93 -15.11 -51.96
CA ARG A 425 60.42 -15.37 -53.33
C ARG A 425 60.24 -14.20 -54.27
N GLY A 426 60.29 -12.95 -53.81
CA GLY A 426 60.44 -11.77 -54.68
C GLY A 426 59.52 -11.71 -55.91
N LEU A 427 58.21 -11.96 -55.75
CA LEU A 427 57.22 -11.85 -56.83
C LEU A 427 56.05 -10.92 -56.45
N HIS A 428 55.33 -10.44 -57.46
CA HIS A 428 54.22 -9.48 -57.41
C HIS A 428 53.01 -10.00 -56.59
N GLU A 429 53.16 -10.03 -55.26
CA GLU A 429 52.24 -10.62 -54.26
C GLU A 429 51.48 -9.58 -53.43
N GLU A 430 51.57 -8.28 -53.72
CA GLU A 430 50.95 -7.25 -52.87
C GLU A 430 49.42 -7.31 -52.86
N GLU A 431 48.77 -7.68 -53.97
CA GLU A 431 47.30 -7.73 -54.04
C GLU A 431 46.71 -8.99 -53.37
N ALA A 432 47.35 -10.16 -53.53
CA ALA A 432 46.93 -11.38 -52.86
C ALA A 432 47.14 -11.30 -51.34
N ARG A 433 48.27 -10.75 -50.89
CA ARG A 433 48.53 -10.49 -49.47
C ARG A 433 47.59 -9.42 -48.91
N SER A 434 47.20 -8.41 -49.71
CA SER A 434 46.23 -7.41 -49.27
C SER A 434 44.83 -8.01 -49.08
N LEU A 435 44.40 -8.92 -49.96
CA LEU A 435 43.10 -9.59 -49.85
C LEU A 435 43.06 -10.59 -48.69
N GLU A 436 44.11 -11.40 -48.52
CA GLU A 436 44.21 -12.36 -47.41
C GLU A 436 44.31 -11.65 -46.05
N LYS A 437 45.08 -10.56 -45.98
CA LYS A 437 45.12 -9.69 -44.78
C LYS A 437 43.76 -9.07 -44.46
N ARG A 438 43.01 -8.60 -45.47
CA ARG A 438 41.67 -8.04 -45.25
C ARG A 438 40.66 -9.09 -44.81
N LEU A 439 40.76 -10.32 -45.33
CA LEU A 439 39.90 -11.43 -44.93
C LEU A 439 40.15 -11.79 -43.47
N LEU A 440 41.43 -11.99 -43.09
CA LEU A 440 41.83 -12.26 -41.71
C LEU A 440 41.47 -11.12 -40.75
N GLU A 441 41.68 -9.85 -41.16
CA GLU A 441 41.25 -8.70 -40.36
C GLU A 441 39.73 -8.63 -40.20
N SER A 442 38.94 -9.09 -41.17
CA SER A 442 37.48 -9.14 -41.08
C SER A 442 37.00 -10.26 -40.15
N GLU A 443 37.62 -11.43 -40.20
CA GLU A 443 37.31 -12.58 -39.34
C GLU A 443 37.70 -12.30 -37.89
N VAL A 444 38.87 -11.68 -37.65
CA VAL A 444 39.28 -11.24 -36.31
C VAL A 444 38.30 -10.21 -35.75
N LYS A 445 37.81 -9.26 -36.56
CA LYS A 445 36.80 -8.29 -36.11
C LYS A 445 35.45 -8.94 -35.78
N ALA A 446 35.05 -9.98 -36.52
CA ALA A 446 33.84 -10.73 -36.22
C ALA A 446 33.96 -11.49 -34.89
N ILE A 447 35.09 -12.17 -34.68
CA ILE A 447 35.38 -12.90 -33.43
C ILE A 447 35.50 -11.92 -32.24
N GLU A 448 36.09 -10.74 -32.44
CA GLU A 448 36.14 -9.70 -31.40
C GLU A 448 34.76 -9.11 -31.07
N ALA A 449 33.83 -9.07 -32.03
CA ALA A 449 32.47 -8.62 -31.80
C ALA A 449 31.67 -9.66 -30.99
N GLU A 450 31.75 -10.94 -31.38
CA GLU A 450 31.12 -12.06 -30.63
C GLU A 450 31.70 -12.17 -29.21
N ALA A 451 33.02 -12.03 -29.05
CA ALA A 451 33.63 -12.02 -27.73
C ALA A 451 33.14 -10.85 -26.87
N LYS A 452 32.96 -9.65 -27.43
CA LYS A 452 32.40 -8.50 -26.69
C LYS A 452 30.96 -8.75 -26.23
N GLU A 453 30.16 -9.42 -27.04
CA GLU A 453 28.77 -9.76 -26.70
C GLU A 453 28.72 -10.78 -25.56
N VAL A 454 29.55 -11.84 -25.60
CA VAL A 454 29.66 -12.82 -24.51
C VAL A 454 30.15 -12.16 -23.21
N PHE A 455 31.07 -11.19 -23.30
CA PHE A 455 31.51 -10.42 -22.13
C PHE A 455 30.39 -9.54 -21.55
N ALA A 456 29.60 -8.87 -22.39
CA ALA A 456 28.47 -8.07 -21.94
C ALA A 456 27.39 -8.94 -21.25
N GLN A 457 27.18 -10.17 -21.74
CA GLN A 457 26.31 -11.16 -21.11
C GLN A 457 26.86 -11.62 -19.75
N GLY A 458 28.18 -11.81 -19.62
CA GLY A 458 28.83 -12.13 -18.35
C GLY A 458 28.70 -11.02 -17.30
N GLU A 459 28.92 -9.76 -17.68
CA GLU A 459 28.75 -8.61 -16.78
C GLU A 459 27.28 -8.44 -16.35
N ALA A 460 26.32 -8.73 -17.24
CA ALA A 460 24.91 -8.73 -16.90
C ALA A 460 24.54 -9.84 -15.89
N LEU A 461 25.16 -11.02 -16.02
CA LEU A 461 24.97 -12.14 -15.10
C LEU A 461 25.56 -11.84 -13.71
N GLU A 462 26.77 -11.30 -13.64
CA GLU A 462 27.38 -10.87 -12.36
C GLU A 462 26.55 -9.77 -11.68
N ALA A 463 26.01 -8.82 -12.46
CA ALA A 463 25.10 -7.80 -11.94
C ALA A 463 23.77 -8.39 -11.43
N ALA A 464 23.24 -9.42 -12.09
CA ALA A 464 22.04 -10.14 -11.64
C ALA A 464 22.31 -10.92 -10.35
N GLU A 465 23.47 -11.57 -10.23
CA GLU A 465 23.87 -12.30 -9.02
C GLU A 465 24.09 -11.35 -7.83
N ALA A 466 24.73 -10.19 -8.06
CA ALA A 466 24.87 -9.16 -7.03
C ALA A 466 23.51 -8.64 -6.53
N ARG A 467 22.52 -8.48 -7.43
CA ARG A 467 21.14 -8.12 -7.06
C ARG A 467 20.47 -9.23 -6.26
N ALA A 468 20.64 -10.49 -6.66
CA ALA A 468 20.09 -11.64 -5.93
C ALA A 468 20.70 -11.75 -4.52
N GLN A 469 22.00 -11.53 -4.35
CA GLN A 469 22.65 -11.50 -3.04
C GLN A 469 22.18 -10.33 -2.16
N SER A 470 21.95 -9.16 -2.76
CA SER A 470 21.36 -8.00 -2.06
C SER A 470 19.94 -8.29 -1.55
N LEU A 471 19.11 -8.95 -2.37
CA LEU A 471 17.77 -9.36 -1.99
C LEU A 471 17.77 -10.41 -0.87
N ARG A 472 18.65 -11.40 -0.91
CA ARG A 472 18.80 -12.38 0.19
C ARG A 472 19.13 -11.71 1.52
N ARG A 473 20.08 -10.76 1.53
CA ARG A 473 20.41 -9.98 2.73
C ARG A 473 19.25 -9.13 3.24
N ALA A 474 18.42 -8.60 2.34
CA ALA A 474 17.23 -7.84 2.71
C ALA A 474 16.15 -8.73 3.34
N VAL A 475 15.98 -9.96 2.85
CA VAL A 475 15.07 -10.97 3.42
C VAL A 475 15.55 -11.40 4.80
N GLU A 476 16.83 -11.76 4.95
CA GLU A 476 17.42 -12.12 6.26
C GLU A 476 17.29 -10.98 7.29
N ALA A 477 17.46 -9.72 6.86
CA ALA A 477 17.27 -8.55 7.73
C ALA A 477 15.80 -8.35 8.13
N ALA A 478 14.85 -8.66 7.25
CA ALA A 478 13.42 -8.61 7.53
C ALA A 478 13.00 -9.72 8.51
N GLU A 479 13.47 -10.94 8.31
CA GLU A 479 13.24 -12.07 9.22
C GLU A 479 13.79 -11.80 10.62
N ALA A 480 15.02 -11.27 10.71
CA ALA A 480 15.61 -10.86 11.99
C ALA A 480 14.81 -9.75 12.70
N LYS A 481 14.14 -8.88 11.93
CA LYS A 481 13.28 -7.84 12.49
C LYS A 481 11.97 -8.43 13.04
N VAL A 482 11.34 -9.33 12.30
CA VAL A 482 10.13 -10.04 12.75
C VAL A 482 10.41 -10.83 14.02
N ALA A 483 11.54 -11.54 14.10
CA ALA A 483 11.94 -12.26 15.29
C ALA A 483 12.08 -11.35 16.53
N ARG A 484 12.66 -10.15 16.38
CA ARG A 484 12.77 -9.17 17.47
C ARG A 484 11.42 -8.61 17.90
N GLU A 485 10.52 -8.35 16.96
CA GLU A 485 9.16 -7.88 17.26
C GLU A 485 8.34 -8.97 17.99
N GLU A 486 8.53 -10.24 17.62
CA GLU A 486 7.89 -11.37 18.29
C GLU A 486 8.45 -11.62 19.71
N GLU A 487 9.76 -11.49 19.90
CA GLU A 487 10.37 -11.54 21.24
C GLU A 487 9.90 -10.38 22.13
N ALA A 488 9.80 -9.17 21.59
CA ALA A 488 9.27 -8.01 22.32
C ALA A 488 7.80 -8.20 22.72
N ARG A 489 6.97 -8.79 21.84
CA ARG A 489 5.59 -9.14 22.15
C ARG A 489 5.49 -10.19 23.25
N LYS A 490 6.31 -11.25 23.18
CA LYS A 490 6.39 -12.28 24.22
C LYS A 490 6.86 -11.72 25.57
N ALA A 491 7.75 -10.73 25.56
CA ALA A 491 8.18 -10.02 26.77
C ALA A 491 7.03 -9.20 27.38
N ALA A 492 6.31 -8.43 26.56
CA ALA A 492 5.16 -7.65 27.01
C ALA A 492 4.01 -8.53 27.55
N GLU A 493 3.76 -9.69 26.93
CA GLU A 493 2.76 -10.66 27.42
C GLU A 493 3.14 -11.25 28.78
N ARG A 494 4.44 -11.47 29.05
CA ARG A 494 4.94 -11.92 30.36
C ARG A 494 4.78 -10.83 31.42
N GLU A 495 5.16 -9.59 31.09
CA GLU A 495 5.02 -8.44 31.99
C GLU A 495 3.54 -8.18 32.35
N ALA A 496 2.64 -8.28 31.36
CA ALA A 496 1.21 -8.19 31.60
C ALA A 496 0.66 -9.33 32.46
N ALA A 497 1.18 -10.55 32.32
CA ALA A 497 0.81 -11.69 33.15
C ALA A 497 1.29 -11.52 34.61
N GLU A 498 2.50 -11.01 34.81
CA GLU A 498 3.04 -10.69 36.14
C GLU A 498 2.26 -9.56 36.81
N ALA A 499 1.89 -8.51 36.07
CA ALA A 499 1.05 -7.43 36.57
C ALA A 499 -0.34 -7.92 37.00
N ARG A 500 -0.95 -8.85 36.24
CA ARG A 500 -2.24 -9.48 36.61
C ARG A 500 -2.13 -10.31 37.89
N ARG A 501 -1.07 -11.11 38.02
CA ARG A 501 -0.83 -11.87 39.26
C ARG A 501 -0.62 -10.93 40.45
N GLY A 502 0.14 -9.86 40.29
CA GLY A 502 0.33 -8.86 41.34
C GLY A 502 -0.98 -8.15 41.74
N ALA A 503 -1.88 -7.89 40.78
CA ALA A 503 -3.19 -7.33 41.05
C ALA A 503 -4.12 -8.31 41.78
N GLU A 504 -4.08 -9.61 41.42
CA GLU A 504 -4.82 -10.67 42.12
C GLU A 504 -4.32 -10.85 43.56
N GLU A 505 -3.00 -10.89 43.77
CA GLU A 505 -2.40 -10.97 45.12
C GLU A 505 -2.75 -9.73 45.97
N ALA A 506 -2.78 -8.54 45.37
CA ALA A 506 -3.20 -7.32 46.05
C ALA A 506 -4.71 -7.33 46.39
N ALA A 507 -5.55 -7.86 45.51
CA ALA A 507 -6.98 -8.02 45.74
C ALA A 507 -7.27 -9.04 46.85
N GLU A 508 -6.55 -10.16 46.90
CA GLU A 508 -6.64 -11.14 47.99
C GLU A 508 -6.17 -10.53 49.32
N SER A 509 -5.08 -9.75 49.32
CA SER A 509 -4.61 -9.04 50.51
C SER A 509 -5.61 -7.98 51.00
N LEU A 510 -6.29 -7.27 50.08
CA LEU A 510 -7.33 -6.30 50.43
C LEU A 510 -8.58 -6.99 50.99
N ALA A 511 -9.00 -8.11 50.40
CA ALA A 511 -10.13 -8.89 50.90
C ALA A 511 -9.86 -9.43 52.32
N GLY A 512 -8.62 -9.90 52.59
CA GLY A 512 -8.21 -10.30 53.94
C GLY A 512 -8.21 -9.14 54.93
N MET A 513 -7.76 -7.94 54.51
CA MET A 513 -7.82 -6.74 55.35
C MET A 513 -9.26 -6.27 55.60
N GLU A 514 -10.16 -6.36 54.63
CA GLU A 514 -11.58 -6.01 54.81
C GLU A 514 -12.27 -6.97 55.80
N GLU A 515 -11.93 -8.26 55.78
CA GLU A 515 -12.44 -9.25 56.73
C GLU A 515 -11.90 -9.01 58.16
N GLU A 516 -10.62 -8.64 58.30
CA GLU A 516 -10.03 -8.22 59.58
C GLU A 516 -10.62 -6.89 60.09
N LEU A 517 -10.88 -5.93 59.19
CA LEU A 517 -11.48 -4.64 59.53
C LEU A 517 -12.94 -4.80 59.95
N ALA A 518 -13.68 -5.71 59.31
CA ALA A 518 -15.05 -6.08 59.69
C ALA A 518 -15.10 -6.74 61.07
N ALA A 519 -14.17 -7.66 61.36
CA ALA A 519 -14.03 -8.28 62.68
C ALA A 519 -13.63 -7.26 63.77
N ALA A 520 -12.78 -6.29 63.44
CA ALA A 520 -12.40 -5.21 64.36
C ALA A 520 -13.54 -4.21 64.61
N HIS A 521 -14.40 -3.97 63.61
CA HIS A 521 -15.57 -3.08 63.74
C HIS A 521 -16.67 -3.69 64.62
N GLU A 522 -16.85 -5.01 64.59
CA GLU A 522 -17.82 -5.72 65.44
C GLU A 522 -17.35 -5.79 66.90
N ALA A 523 -16.04 -5.82 67.15
CA ALA A 523 -15.47 -5.90 68.49
C ALA A 523 -15.41 -4.56 69.26
N ASN A 524 -15.49 -3.40 68.59
CA ASN A 524 -15.11 -2.10 69.20
C ASN A 524 -16.19 -1.00 69.17
N GLY A 525 -17.43 -1.34 68.80
CA GLY A 525 -18.53 -0.40 68.52
C GLY A 525 -19.08 0.45 69.68
N SER A 526 -18.46 0.52 70.86
CA SER A 526 -19.07 1.21 72.02
C SER A 526 -18.20 2.23 72.76
N LEU A 527 -16.88 2.29 72.54
CA LEU A 527 -15.99 3.14 73.36
C LEU A 527 -15.07 4.08 72.57
N ALA A 528 -14.65 3.72 71.35
CA ALA A 528 -13.80 4.59 70.53
C ALA A 528 -14.55 5.82 69.95
N ALA A 529 -15.86 5.68 69.69
CA ALA A 529 -16.67 6.75 69.10
C ALA A 529 -16.93 7.94 70.04
N ARG A 530 -16.82 7.77 71.36
CA ARG A 530 -17.13 8.84 72.34
C ARG A 530 -15.92 9.61 72.84
N VAL A 531 -14.70 9.12 72.62
CA VAL A 531 -13.47 9.77 73.12
C VAL A 531 -12.77 10.58 72.02
N LEU A 532 -12.93 10.21 70.74
CA LEU A 532 -12.31 10.94 69.63
C LEU A 532 -13.08 12.21 69.20
N GLU A 533 -14.36 12.34 69.53
CA GLU A 533 -15.15 13.56 69.24
C GLU A 533 -14.81 14.74 70.17
N ALA A 534 -14.13 14.50 71.30
CA ALA A 534 -14.00 15.51 72.36
C ALA A 534 -12.64 16.24 72.43
N GLN A 535 -11.59 15.84 71.70
CA GLN A 535 -10.25 16.40 71.95
C GLN A 535 -9.48 17.04 70.79
N LEU A 536 -9.89 16.93 69.53
CA LEU A 536 -9.21 17.67 68.46
C LEU A 536 -10.24 18.14 67.44
N GLY A 537 -10.18 19.42 67.04
CA GLY A 537 -11.11 20.04 66.10
C GLY A 537 -11.23 19.27 64.77
N GLY A 538 -12.13 18.29 64.74
CA GLY A 538 -12.41 17.44 63.58
C GLY A 538 -12.85 18.24 62.36
N ALA A 539 -13.56 19.35 62.58
CA ALA A 539 -13.96 20.26 61.51
C ALA A 539 -12.79 20.95 60.80
N ALA A 540 -11.67 21.21 61.48
CA ALA A 540 -10.49 21.85 60.86
C ALA A 540 -9.63 20.83 60.09
N LYS A 541 -9.46 19.61 60.62
CA LYS A 541 -8.74 18.54 59.91
C LYS A 541 -9.53 18.00 58.72
N ALA A 542 -10.86 17.88 58.83
CA ALA A 542 -11.72 17.51 57.72
C ALA A 542 -11.68 18.55 56.60
N ARG A 543 -11.74 19.86 56.93
CA ARG A 543 -11.62 20.92 55.93
C ARG A 543 -10.27 20.91 55.20
N VAL A 544 -9.16 20.73 55.90
CA VAL A 544 -7.84 20.66 55.25
C VAL A 544 -7.69 19.40 54.39
N ALA A 545 -8.31 18.29 54.78
CA ALA A 545 -8.32 17.07 53.97
C ALA A 545 -9.23 17.20 52.73
N GLU A 546 -10.36 17.92 52.86
CA GLU A 546 -11.30 18.20 51.78
C GLU A 546 -10.71 19.21 50.79
N GLU A 547 -10.13 20.31 51.26
CA GLU A 547 -9.37 21.27 50.42
C GLU A 547 -8.20 20.58 49.70
N ALA A 548 -7.50 19.65 50.35
CA ALA A 548 -6.43 18.88 49.71
C ALA A 548 -6.95 17.91 48.64
N ARG A 549 -8.16 17.36 48.81
CA ARG A 549 -8.79 16.50 47.80
C ARG A 549 -9.24 17.33 46.60
N GLU A 550 -9.91 18.45 46.85
CA GLU A 550 -10.34 19.38 45.81
C GLU A 550 -9.15 19.92 45.00
N GLU A 551 -8.02 20.21 45.65
CA GLU A 551 -6.82 20.67 44.95
C GLU A 551 -6.16 19.57 44.10
N VAL A 552 -6.09 18.33 44.62
CA VAL A 552 -5.58 17.19 43.84
C VAL A 552 -6.50 16.88 42.66
N GLU A 553 -7.81 16.95 42.86
CA GLU A 553 -8.80 16.74 41.82
C GLU A 553 -8.74 17.85 40.76
N ALA A 554 -8.57 19.11 41.16
CA ALA A 554 -8.37 20.22 40.22
C ALA A 554 -7.09 20.06 39.37
N ARG A 555 -5.98 19.60 39.98
CA ARG A 555 -4.73 19.33 39.24
C ARG A 555 -4.84 18.13 38.32
N LEU A 556 -5.57 17.10 38.73
CA LEU A 556 -5.85 15.94 37.89
C LEU A 556 -6.68 16.36 36.67
N GLU A 557 -7.67 17.22 36.84
CA GLU A 557 -8.46 17.76 35.74
C GLU A 557 -7.65 18.70 34.83
N GLU A 558 -6.71 19.49 35.36
CA GLU A 558 -5.78 20.30 34.56
C GLU A 558 -4.81 19.42 33.74
N ALA A 559 -4.23 18.38 34.35
CA ALA A 559 -3.37 17.43 33.64
C ALA A 559 -4.13 16.66 32.56
N LYS A 560 -5.39 16.25 32.83
CA LYS A 560 -6.27 15.64 31.83
C LYS A 560 -6.59 16.62 30.69
N ALA A 561 -6.77 17.91 30.98
CA ALA A 561 -7.02 18.93 29.96
C ALA A 561 -5.81 19.15 29.05
N GLU A 562 -4.59 19.20 29.60
CA GLU A 562 -3.36 19.29 28.80
C GLU A 562 -3.10 18.01 27.98
N LEU A 563 -3.35 16.83 28.54
CA LEU A 563 -3.29 15.57 27.78
C LEU A 563 -4.32 15.54 26.64
N ALA A 564 -5.54 16.04 26.88
CA ALA A 564 -6.57 16.14 25.85
C ALA A 564 -6.16 17.10 24.72
N LYS A 565 -5.51 18.22 25.05
CA LYS A 565 -4.97 19.17 24.07
C LYS A 565 -3.86 18.56 23.23
N ILE A 566 -2.90 17.87 23.85
CA ILE A 566 -1.81 17.17 23.15
C ILE A 566 -2.37 16.08 22.23
N ARG A 567 -3.38 15.32 22.68
CA ARG A 567 -4.08 14.32 21.85
C ARG A 567 -4.76 14.98 20.63
N ALA A 568 -5.45 16.10 20.82
CA ALA A 568 -6.08 16.82 19.71
C ALA A 568 -5.07 17.34 18.66
N GLU A 569 -3.94 17.92 19.08
CA GLU A 569 -2.87 18.36 18.17
C GLU A 569 -2.23 17.19 17.40
N LEU A 570 -2.11 16.02 18.04
CA LEU A 570 -1.59 14.82 17.41
C LEU A 570 -2.57 14.20 16.43
N ASP A 571 -3.86 14.15 16.77
CA ASP A 571 -4.93 13.67 15.88
C ASP A 571 -5.02 14.55 14.63
N GLU A 572 -4.90 15.88 14.77
CA GLU A 572 -4.85 16.81 13.63
C GLU A 572 -3.63 16.53 12.74
N ARG A 573 -2.47 16.26 13.34
CA ARG A 573 -1.24 15.96 12.60
C ARG A 573 -1.28 14.59 11.92
N GLU A 574 -1.85 13.57 12.57
CA GLU A 574 -2.08 12.26 11.95
C GLU A 574 -3.07 12.39 10.79
N HIS A 575 -4.17 13.13 10.96
CA HIS A 575 -5.13 13.38 9.89
C HIS A 575 -4.50 14.10 8.68
N SER A 576 -3.65 15.11 8.94
CA SER A 576 -2.89 15.81 7.91
C SER A 576 -1.95 14.86 7.13
N LEU A 577 -1.20 14.02 7.83
CA LEU A 577 -0.31 13.04 7.18
C LEU A 577 -1.06 11.94 6.43
N GLN A 578 -2.19 11.47 6.96
CA GLN A 578 -3.06 10.52 6.26
C GLN A 578 -3.63 11.13 4.98
N THR A 579 -4.00 12.42 5.01
CA THR A 579 -4.45 13.15 3.83
C THR A 579 -3.33 13.27 2.80
N GLN A 580 -2.12 13.65 3.22
CA GLN A 580 -0.95 13.69 2.33
C GLN A 580 -0.63 12.33 1.72
N LEU A 581 -0.76 11.25 2.48
CA LEU A 581 -0.55 9.88 2.00
C LEU A 581 -1.61 9.47 0.98
N ARG A 582 -2.89 9.81 1.20
CA ARG A 582 -3.97 9.57 0.24
C ARG A 582 -3.74 10.34 -1.05
N ASP A 583 -3.35 11.62 -0.96
CA ASP A 583 -3.05 12.45 -2.13
C ASP A 583 -1.83 11.93 -2.90
N ALA A 584 -0.78 11.50 -2.20
CA ALA A 584 0.39 10.87 -2.83
C ALA A 584 0.02 9.55 -3.51
N THR A 585 -0.82 8.73 -2.87
CA THR A 585 -1.30 7.46 -3.45
C THR A 585 -2.15 7.70 -4.68
N ALA A 586 -3.08 8.65 -4.63
CA ALA A 586 -3.91 9.03 -5.78
C ALA A 586 -3.09 9.66 -6.93
N ARG A 587 -1.95 10.30 -6.63
CA ARG A 587 -0.98 10.73 -7.66
C ARG A 587 -0.24 9.53 -8.26
N ALA A 588 0.16 8.56 -7.44
CA ALA A 588 0.80 7.32 -7.90
C ALA A 588 -0.11 6.51 -8.82
N GLU A 589 -1.37 6.33 -8.43
CA GLU A 589 -2.37 5.60 -9.22
C GLU A 589 -2.61 6.25 -10.58
N ARG A 590 -2.75 7.59 -10.61
CA ARG A 590 -2.86 8.33 -11.89
C ARG A 590 -1.61 8.16 -12.76
N ALA A 591 -0.42 8.28 -12.16
CA ALA A 591 0.83 8.07 -12.89
C ALA A 591 0.94 6.64 -13.44
N LEU A 592 0.50 5.63 -12.70
CA LEU A 592 0.48 4.23 -13.15
C LEU A 592 -0.48 4.01 -14.32
N VAL A 593 -1.67 4.63 -14.29
CA VAL A 593 -2.61 4.58 -15.41
C VAL A 593 -2.01 5.24 -16.65
N ASP A 594 -1.36 6.40 -16.49
CA ASP A 594 -0.67 7.09 -17.58
C ASP A 594 0.52 6.27 -18.13
N CYS A 595 1.30 5.61 -17.25
CA CYS A 595 2.36 4.66 -17.63
C CYS A 595 1.79 3.53 -18.49
N SER A 596 0.71 2.90 -18.02
CA SER A 596 0.07 1.79 -18.70
C SER A 596 -0.44 2.20 -20.07
N GLY A 597 -1.04 3.39 -20.20
CA GLY A 597 -1.50 3.91 -21.49
C GLY A 597 -0.36 4.30 -22.43
N ALA A 598 0.78 4.77 -21.90
CA ALA A 598 1.98 5.00 -22.71
C ALA A 598 2.62 3.69 -23.18
N GLN A 599 2.64 2.67 -22.32
CA GLN A 599 3.17 1.34 -22.63
C GLN A 599 2.33 0.64 -23.70
N GLN A 600 1.00 0.64 -23.58
CA GLN A 600 0.10 0.09 -24.60
C GLN A 600 0.32 0.74 -25.97
N ARG A 601 0.42 2.07 -26.03
CA ARG A 601 0.73 2.79 -27.28
C ARG A 601 2.10 2.42 -27.83
N CYS A 602 3.09 2.18 -26.97
CA CYS A 602 4.40 1.72 -27.39
C CYS A 602 4.34 0.30 -27.99
N GLU A 603 3.60 -0.61 -27.36
CA GLU A 603 3.39 -1.97 -27.85
C GLU A 603 2.62 -2.00 -29.17
N GLU A 604 1.58 -1.17 -29.32
CA GLU A 604 0.84 -1.01 -30.58
C GLU A 604 1.75 -0.48 -31.70
N ALA A 605 2.51 0.58 -31.45
CA ALA A 605 3.46 1.12 -32.42
C ALA A 605 4.57 0.12 -32.79
N GLU A 606 4.98 -0.75 -31.86
CA GLU A 606 5.92 -1.83 -32.13
C GLU A 606 5.31 -2.94 -32.99
N ARG A 607 4.03 -3.26 -32.81
CA ARG A 607 3.29 -4.18 -33.71
C ARG A 607 3.17 -3.60 -35.11
N GLU A 608 2.76 -2.34 -35.23
CA GLU A 608 2.68 -1.64 -36.53
C GLU A 608 4.05 -1.60 -37.22
N LEU A 609 5.12 -1.34 -36.46
CA LEU A 609 6.48 -1.40 -36.99
C LEU A 609 6.88 -2.81 -37.45
N ALA A 610 6.42 -3.86 -36.76
CA ALA A 610 6.67 -5.25 -37.16
C ALA A 610 5.90 -5.61 -38.45
N GLU A 611 4.65 -5.20 -38.57
CA GLU A 611 3.84 -5.39 -39.79
C GLU A 611 4.43 -4.63 -41.00
N LEU A 612 4.90 -3.40 -40.78
CA LEU A 612 5.60 -2.64 -41.82
C LEU A 612 6.92 -3.30 -42.24
N LYS A 613 7.69 -3.85 -41.30
CA LYS A 613 8.90 -4.63 -41.63
C LYS A 613 8.58 -5.87 -42.45
N ALA A 614 7.55 -6.62 -42.06
CA ALA A 614 7.09 -7.78 -42.83
C ALA A 614 6.64 -7.39 -44.24
N SER A 615 6.01 -6.22 -44.39
CA SER A 615 5.62 -5.66 -45.69
C SER A 615 6.83 -5.29 -46.54
N VAL A 616 7.89 -4.73 -45.94
CA VAL A 616 9.16 -4.45 -46.62
C VAL A 616 9.85 -5.75 -47.05
N GLU A 617 9.92 -6.76 -46.19
CA GLU A 617 10.49 -8.08 -46.53
C GLU A 617 9.72 -8.75 -47.68
N ALA A 618 8.38 -8.66 -47.66
CA ALA A 618 7.54 -9.14 -48.75
C ALA A 618 7.77 -8.37 -50.06
N ALA A 619 8.02 -7.06 -50.00
CA ALA A 619 8.36 -6.26 -51.16
C ALA A 619 9.75 -6.63 -51.72
N GLU A 620 10.74 -6.86 -50.85
CA GLU A 620 12.08 -7.31 -51.25
C GLU A 620 12.06 -8.70 -51.89
N ALA A 621 11.25 -9.63 -51.36
CA ALA A 621 11.04 -10.94 -51.97
C ALA A 621 10.35 -10.85 -53.36
N ARG A 622 9.49 -9.86 -53.58
CA ARG A 622 8.93 -9.58 -54.93
C ARG A 622 9.98 -9.00 -55.87
N GLU A 623 10.82 -8.10 -55.38
CA GLU A 623 11.93 -7.53 -56.15
C GLU A 623 12.91 -8.62 -56.60
N GLU A 624 13.22 -9.59 -55.73
CA GLU A 624 14.07 -10.74 -56.07
C GLU A 624 13.46 -11.59 -57.19
N ARG A 625 12.16 -11.94 -57.09
CA ARG A 625 11.45 -12.65 -58.17
C ARG A 625 11.47 -11.88 -59.49
N GLN A 626 11.34 -10.55 -59.44
CA GLN A 626 11.43 -9.72 -60.64
C GLN A 626 12.84 -9.68 -61.23
N ARG A 627 13.89 -9.73 -60.40
CA ARG A 627 15.27 -9.86 -60.90
C ARG A 627 15.46 -11.20 -61.60
N ASP A 628 14.90 -12.28 -61.07
CA ASP A 628 14.94 -13.59 -61.71
C ASP A 628 14.18 -13.59 -63.05
N GLU A 629 13.01 -12.96 -63.11
CA GLU A 629 12.26 -12.77 -64.36
C GLU A 629 13.03 -11.90 -65.36
N ALA A 630 13.67 -10.82 -64.91
CA ALA A 630 14.49 -9.97 -65.76
C ALA A 630 15.73 -10.71 -66.30
N ALA A 631 16.35 -11.56 -65.49
CA ALA A 631 17.44 -12.44 -65.91
C ALA A 631 16.96 -13.44 -66.98
N MET A 632 15.78 -14.04 -66.79
CA MET A 632 15.16 -14.92 -67.79
C MET A 632 14.87 -14.17 -69.09
N VAL A 633 14.37 -12.94 -69.03
CA VAL A 633 14.14 -12.11 -70.22
C VAL A 633 15.46 -11.74 -70.92
N SER A 634 16.54 -11.48 -70.17
CA SER A 634 17.87 -11.26 -70.74
C SER A 634 18.39 -12.50 -71.48
N GLU A 635 18.23 -13.69 -70.90
CA GLU A 635 18.58 -14.95 -71.57
C GLU A 635 17.74 -15.17 -72.85
N LEU A 636 16.45 -14.85 -72.81
CA LEU A 636 15.58 -14.93 -73.99
C LEU A 636 16.02 -13.94 -75.09
N LYS A 637 16.49 -12.74 -74.73
CA LYS A 637 17.06 -11.78 -75.70
C LYS A 637 18.33 -12.31 -76.35
N GLU A 638 19.23 -12.93 -75.59
CA GLU A 638 20.44 -13.55 -76.16
C GLU A 638 20.10 -14.71 -77.09
N ARG A 639 19.14 -15.57 -76.70
CA ARG A 639 18.65 -16.67 -77.55
C ARG A 639 18.01 -16.16 -78.84
N LEU A 640 17.26 -15.07 -78.76
CA LEU A 640 16.67 -14.42 -79.91
C LEU A 640 17.73 -13.83 -80.84
N ALA A 641 18.72 -13.10 -80.32
CA ALA A 641 19.82 -12.57 -81.12
C ALA A 641 20.61 -13.70 -81.81
N ALA A 642 20.82 -14.82 -81.11
CA ALA A 642 21.42 -16.01 -81.70
C ALA A 642 20.55 -16.65 -82.79
N ALA A 643 19.22 -16.64 -82.65
CA ALA A 643 18.28 -17.12 -83.67
C ALA A 643 18.27 -16.22 -84.91
N GLU A 644 18.27 -14.90 -84.73
CA GLU A 644 18.40 -13.91 -85.81
C GLU A 644 19.71 -14.09 -86.58
N ALA A 645 20.83 -14.28 -85.86
CA ALA A 645 22.12 -14.56 -86.48
C ALA A 645 22.12 -15.87 -87.30
N ARG A 646 21.44 -16.93 -86.80
CA ARG A 646 21.26 -18.19 -87.54
C ARG A 646 20.38 -18.02 -88.78
N ALA A 647 19.31 -17.24 -88.68
CA ALA A 647 18.43 -16.93 -89.82
C ALA A 647 19.21 -16.19 -90.92
N ALA A 648 19.98 -15.16 -90.56
CA ALA A 648 20.84 -14.44 -91.50
C ALA A 648 21.89 -15.35 -92.16
N ALA A 649 22.46 -16.31 -91.41
CA ALA A 649 23.39 -17.29 -91.96
C ALA A 649 22.70 -18.27 -92.94
N LEU A 650 21.47 -18.71 -92.65
CA LEU A 650 20.69 -19.55 -93.55
C LEU A 650 20.29 -18.81 -94.83
N GLU A 651 19.90 -17.53 -94.73
CA GLU A 651 19.64 -16.68 -95.90
C GLU A 651 20.88 -16.58 -96.79
N ALA A 652 22.06 -16.35 -96.19
CA ALA A 652 23.32 -16.31 -96.93
C ALA A 652 23.62 -17.64 -97.64
N GLN A 653 23.40 -18.78 -96.98
CA GLN A 653 23.55 -20.12 -97.59
C GLN A 653 22.55 -20.37 -98.72
N LEU A 654 21.30 -19.90 -98.58
CA LEU A 654 20.28 -20.01 -99.62
C LEU A 654 20.64 -19.19 -100.86
N VAL A 655 21.12 -17.95 -100.67
CA VAL A 655 21.62 -17.10 -101.76
C VAL A 655 22.81 -17.77 -102.46
N GLU A 656 23.73 -18.35 -101.71
CA GLU A 656 24.90 -19.06 -102.26
C GLU A 656 24.50 -20.32 -103.04
N ALA A 657 23.54 -21.10 -102.53
CA ALA A 657 22.98 -22.27 -103.21
C ALA A 657 22.20 -21.90 -104.48
N LEU A 658 21.45 -20.80 -104.45
CA LEU A 658 20.74 -20.27 -105.63
C LEU A 658 21.72 -19.82 -106.72
N ASN A 659 22.80 -19.12 -106.35
CA ASN A 659 23.84 -18.72 -107.28
C ASN A 659 24.59 -19.93 -107.87
N ALA A 660 24.83 -20.97 -107.07
CA ALA A 660 25.43 -22.23 -107.54
C ALA A 660 24.50 -23.01 -108.49
N SER A 661 23.18 -22.99 -108.24
CA SER A 661 22.15 -23.57 -109.10
C SER A 661 22.08 -22.86 -110.47
N GLU A 662 22.13 -21.52 -110.47
CA GLU A 662 22.13 -20.72 -111.70
C GLU A 662 23.37 -20.97 -112.58
N ALA A 663 24.50 -21.33 -111.97
CA ALA A 663 25.72 -21.72 -112.68
C ALA A 663 25.63 -23.08 -113.39
N ASN A 664 24.71 -23.97 -113.01
CA ASN A 664 24.64 -25.36 -113.51
C ASN A 664 23.68 -25.60 -114.69
N GLY A 665 22.92 -24.59 -115.15
CA GLY A 665 22.29 -24.56 -116.48
C GLY A 665 21.57 -25.84 -116.96
N GLU A 666 20.53 -26.31 -116.26
CA GLU A 666 19.66 -27.40 -116.75
C GLU A 666 18.16 -27.02 -116.77
N LYS A 667 17.47 -27.50 -117.81
CA LYS A 667 16.16 -27.06 -118.34
C LYS A 667 14.93 -27.61 -117.60
N GLU A 668 14.85 -27.51 -116.27
CA GLU A 668 13.60 -27.79 -115.53
C GLU A 668 13.01 -26.51 -114.93
N THR A 669 12.60 -25.59 -115.81
CA THR A 669 12.25 -24.20 -115.47
C THR A 669 10.87 -23.99 -114.84
N ARG A 670 10.17 -25.04 -114.38
CA ARG A 670 8.81 -24.89 -113.84
C ARG A 670 8.63 -25.39 -112.41
N GLY A 671 9.27 -26.51 -112.04
CA GLY A 671 9.28 -26.98 -110.65
C GLY A 671 10.16 -26.13 -109.72
N ALA A 672 11.25 -25.56 -110.26
CA ALA A 672 12.17 -24.72 -109.50
C ALA A 672 11.56 -23.33 -109.15
N GLU A 673 10.70 -22.78 -110.00
CA GLU A 673 10.01 -21.51 -109.73
C GLU A 673 8.91 -21.67 -108.67
N GLU A 674 8.15 -22.77 -108.68
CA GLU A 674 7.17 -23.08 -107.63
C GLU A 674 7.84 -23.35 -106.27
N ALA A 675 8.95 -24.09 -106.25
CA ALA A 675 9.72 -24.32 -105.03
C ALA A 675 10.35 -23.02 -104.48
N ARG A 676 10.83 -22.11 -105.35
CA ARG A 676 11.28 -20.77 -104.95
C ARG A 676 10.15 -19.96 -104.33
N ALA A 677 8.96 -19.98 -104.93
CA ALA A 677 7.80 -19.25 -104.43
C ALA A 677 7.33 -19.79 -103.05
N GLU A 678 7.31 -21.10 -102.83
CA GLU A 678 7.00 -21.67 -101.52
C GLU A 678 8.04 -21.34 -100.44
N VAL A 679 9.34 -21.35 -100.81
CA VAL A 679 10.41 -20.94 -99.89
C VAL A 679 10.32 -19.45 -99.55
N ASP A 680 10.09 -18.58 -100.53
CA ASP A 680 9.91 -17.14 -100.27
C ASP A 680 8.70 -16.88 -99.38
N ILE A 681 7.56 -17.55 -99.62
CA ILE A 681 6.38 -17.44 -98.75
C ILE A 681 6.69 -17.96 -97.33
N GLY A 682 7.44 -19.05 -97.21
CA GLY A 682 7.87 -19.60 -95.92
C GLY A 682 8.79 -18.66 -95.14
N VAL A 683 9.78 -18.06 -95.81
CA VAL A 683 10.72 -17.09 -95.22
C VAL A 683 10.01 -15.81 -94.81
N THR A 684 9.10 -15.30 -95.65
CA THR A 684 8.33 -14.09 -95.35
C THR A 684 7.40 -14.31 -94.15
N ARG A 685 6.75 -15.48 -94.06
CA ARG A 685 5.90 -15.82 -92.92
C ARG A 685 6.70 -16.02 -91.63
N ALA A 686 7.88 -16.64 -91.71
CA ALA A 686 8.77 -16.81 -90.57
C ALA A 686 9.33 -15.46 -90.07
N SER A 687 9.66 -14.54 -90.98
CA SER A 687 10.14 -13.20 -90.60
C SER A 687 9.04 -12.35 -89.98
N GLU A 688 7.81 -12.41 -90.49
CA GLU A 688 6.64 -11.76 -89.86
C GLU A 688 6.37 -12.30 -88.45
N GLN A 689 6.41 -13.62 -88.26
CA GLN A 689 6.24 -14.23 -86.94
C GLN A 689 7.36 -13.84 -85.97
N LEU A 690 8.60 -13.74 -86.43
CA LEU A 690 9.73 -13.31 -85.62
C LEU A 690 9.59 -11.83 -85.21
N VAL A 691 9.17 -10.96 -86.14
CA VAL A 691 8.92 -9.53 -85.89
C VAL A 691 7.76 -9.33 -84.90
N GLU A 692 6.69 -10.11 -85.02
CA GLU A 692 5.56 -10.05 -84.10
C GLU A 692 5.95 -10.55 -82.69
N ALA A 693 6.72 -11.64 -82.61
CA ALA A 693 7.26 -12.15 -81.34
C ALA A 693 8.22 -11.15 -80.67
N THR A 694 9.10 -10.48 -81.43
CA THR A 694 9.98 -9.43 -80.90
C THR A 694 9.20 -8.22 -80.41
N ARG A 695 8.17 -7.80 -81.16
CA ARG A 695 7.33 -6.67 -80.76
C ARG A 695 6.58 -6.96 -79.48
N HIS A 696 6.08 -8.20 -79.32
CA HIS A 696 5.41 -8.66 -78.10
C HIS A 696 6.39 -8.77 -76.91
N ALA A 697 7.61 -9.29 -77.13
CA ALA A 697 8.65 -9.32 -76.11
C ALA A 697 9.08 -7.92 -75.66
N ALA A 698 9.21 -6.97 -76.60
CA ALA A 698 9.55 -5.58 -76.29
C ALA A 698 8.45 -4.85 -75.51
N THR A 699 7.17 -5.15 -75.78
CA THR A 699 6.06 -4.60 -74.98
C THR A 699 6.03 -5.17 -73.57
N ARG A 700 6.27 -6.49 -73.42
CA ARG A 700 6.37 -7.12 -72.09
C ARG A 700 7.55 -6.60 -71.28
N LEU A 701 8.69 -6.31 -71.92
CA LEU A 701 9.85 -5.71 -71.26
C LEU A 701 9.52 -4.31 -70.72
N ARG A 702 8.90 -3.43 -71.53
CA ARG A 702 8.52 -2.09 -71.06
C ARG A 702 7.52 -2.14 -69.91
N ALA A 703 6.54 -3.04 -69.99
CA ALA A 703 5.59 -3.24 -68.89
C ALA A 703 6.29 -3.72 -67.60
N ALA A 704 7.31 -4.58 -67.71
CA ALA A 704 8.10 -5.01 -66.56
C ALA A 704 8.98 -3.89 -65.99
N GLU A 705 9.56 -3.04 -66.84
CA GLU A 705 10.33 -1.86 -66.42
C GLU A 705 9.45 -0.82 -65.70
N GLU A 706 8.24 -0.56 -66.20
CA GLU A 706 7.25 0.31 -65.55
C GLU A 706 6.80 -0.27 -64.19
N GLN A 707 6.57 -1.59 -64.12
CA GLN A 707 6.27 -2.26 -62.84
C GLN A 707 7.42 -2.14 -61.85
N LYS A 708 8.67 -2.32 -62.30
CA LYS A 708 9.85 -2.18 -61.44
C LYS A 708 9.94 -0.78 -60.83
N GLN A 709 9.72 0.27 -61.63
CA GLN A 709 9.72 1.65 -61.12
C GLN A 709 8.62 1.88 -60.09
N ALA A 710 7.41 1.38 -60.32
CA ALA A 710 6.31 1.47 -59.36
C ALA A 710 6.65 0.77 -58.02
N PHE A 711 7.31 -0.39 -58.07
CA PHE A 711 7.77 -1.08 -56.86
C PHE A 711 8.90 -0.36 -56.12
N GLU A 712 9.85 0.23 -56.85
CA GLU A 712 10.92 1.05 -56.24
C GLU A 712 10.34 2.27 -55.51
N GLU A 713 9.31 2.91 -56.08
CA GLU A 713 8.56 4.00 -55.43
C GLU A 713 7.79 3.53 -54.19
N GLU A 714 7.08 2.40 -54.28
CA GLU A 714 6.36 1.79 -53.13
C GLU A 714 7.33 1.43 -52.00
N ARG A 715 8.48 0.84 -52.33
CA ARG A 715 9.54 0.51 -51.36
C ARG A 715 10.09 1.76 -50.69
N ALA A 716 10.34 2.83 -51.45
CA ALA A 716 10.82 4.09 -50.88
C ALA A 716 9.79 4.70 -49.90
N GLN A 717 8.50 4.64 -50.24
CA GLN A 717 7.42 5.09 -49.36
C GLN A 717 7.32 4.24 -48.08
N LEU A 718 7.40 2.91 -48.19
CA LEU A 718 7.39 2.01 -47.04
C LEU A 718 8.59 2.27 -46.11
N LEU A 719 9.79 2.45 -46.65
CA LEU A 719 10.98 2.76 -45.85
C LEU A 719 10.87 4.11 -45.13
N GLU A 720 10.28 5.12 -45.77
CA GLU A 720 10.00 6.41 -45.12
C GLU A 720 9.01 6.26 -43.97
N THR A 721 7.95 5.48 -44.15
CA THR A 721 6.96 5.18 -43.10
C THR A 721 7.60 4.41 -41.94
N VAL A 722 8.40 3.38 -42.22
CA VAL A 722 9.17 2.65 -41.20
C VAL A 722 10.10 3.58 -40.41
N ALA A 723 10.73 4.55 -41.07
CA ALA A 723 11.58 5.53 -40.39
C ALA A 723 10.77 6.43 -39.44
N LYS A 724 9.60 6.89 -39.87
CA LYS A 724 8.66 7.69 -39.05
C LYS A 724 8.18 6.90 -37.83
N GLU A 725 7.76 5.66 -38.02
CA GLU A 725 7.29 4.80 -36.91
C GLU A 725 8.41 4.46 -35.92
N ARG A 726 9.65 4.20 -36.40
CA ARG A 726 10.80 4.03 -35.50
C ARG A 726 11.05 5.25 -34.63
N THR A 727 10.89 6.46 -35.17
CA THR A 727 10.98 7.68 -34.37
C THR A 727 9.83 7.82 -33.38
N ALA A 728 8.60 7.47 -33.76
CA ALA A 728 7.45 7.48 -32.87
C ALA A 728 7.64 6.51 -31.68
N VAL A 729 8.03 5.25 -31.96
CA VAL A 729 8.36 4.25 -30.93
C VAL A 729 9.46 4.75 -30.00
N ARG A 730 10.51 5.40 -30.52
CA ARG A 730 11.58 5.95 -29.68
C ARG A 730 11.07 7.05 -28.74
N VAL A 731 10.17 7.92 -29.21
CA VAL A 731 9.55 8.96 -28.38
C VAL A 731 8.66 8.33 -27.30
N LEU A 732 7.84 7.34 -27.66
CA LEU A 732 6.99 6.62 -26.71
C LEU A 732 7.80 5.91 -25.62
N ARG A 733 8.88 5.21 -25.99
CA ARG A 733 9.81 4.61 -25.01
C ARG A 733 10.44 5.66 -24.08
N GLY A 734 10.74 6.84 -24.60
CA GLY A 734 11.21 7.97 -23.80
C GLY A 734 10.18 8.44 -22.78
N GLN A 735 8.91 8.52 -23.18
CA GLN A 735 7.78 8.86 -22.30
C GLN A 735 7.57 7.81 -21.21
N VAL A 736 7.57 6.52 -21.57
CA VAL A 736 7.46 5.41 -20.60
C VAL A 736 8.58 5.50 -19.54
N ALA A 737 9.82 5.73 -19.97
CA ALA A 737 10.96 5.87 -19.04
C ALA A 737 10.87 7.13 -18.14
N GLU A 738 10.20 8.19 -18.59
CA GLU A 738 9.95 9.38 -17.76
C GLU A 738 8.82 9.12 -16.75
N CYS A 739 7.77 8.43 -17.18
CA CYS A 739 6.68 7.98 -16.33
C CYS A 739 7.17 7.03 -15.21
N ASP A 740 8.08 6.09 -15.52
CA ASP A 740 8.70 5.20 -14.53
C ASP A 740 9.50 5.97 -13.46
N LYS A 741 10.21 7.03 -13.87
CA LYS A 741 10.95 7.89 -12.94
C LYS A 741 10.02 8.65 -12.00
N GLU A 742 8.91 9.17 -12.52
CA GLU A 742 7.93 9.87 -11.70
C GLU A 742 7.21 8.91 -10.75
N ALA A 743 6.86 7.69 -11.20
CA ALA A 743 6.34 6.64 -10.34
C ALA A 743 7.30 6.28 -9.20
N ALA A 744 8.60 6.12 -9.49
CA ALA A 744 9.62 5.88 -8.48
C ALA A 744 9.75 7.03 -7.47
N ARG A 745 9.64 8.29 -7.94
CA ARG A 745 9.65 9.47 -7.09
C ARG A 745 8.44 9.51 -6.15
N VAL A 746 7.24 9.23 -6.67
CA VAL A 746 6.02 9.20 -5.84
C VAL A 746 6.08 8.08 -4.80
N HIS A 747 6.61 6.90 -5.16
CA HIS A 747 6.83 5.82 -4.19
C HIS A 747 7.82 6.20 -3.08
N SER A 748 8.89 6.92 -3.42
CA SER A 748 9.86 7.46 -2.44
C SER A 748 9.19 8.46 -1.48
N GLU A 749 8.38 9.39 -2.00
CA GLU A 749 7.63 10.36 -1.20
C GLU A 749 6.63 9.64 -0.26
N ALA A 750 5.89 8.66 -0.76
CA ALA A 750 4.95 7.86 0.04
C ALA A 750 5.67 7.06 1.15
N ALA A 751 6.83 6.47 0.85
CA ALA A 751 7.64 5.77 1.84
C ALA A 751 8.13 6.71 2.95
N LYS A 752 8.54 7.93 2.59
CA LYS A 752 8.93 8.97 3.55
C LYS A 752 7.77 9.34 4.47
N SER A 753 6.59 9.65 3.93
CA SER A 753 5.39 9.98 4.75
C SER A 753 5.00 8.81 5.67
N LYS A 754 5.10 7.56 5.20
CA LYS A 754 4.83 6.37 6.02
C LYS A 754 5.83 6.25 7.18
N SER A 755 7.11 6.53 6.94
CA SER A 755 8.14 6.53 7.99
C SER A 755 7.93 7.62 9.04
N GLU A 756 7.50 8.82 8.62
CA GLU A 756 7.20 9.94 9.50
C GLU A 756 6.01 9.63 10.41
N LEU A 757 4.97 9.00 9.84
CA LEU A 757 3.79 8.55 10.59
C LEU A 757 4.15 7.44 11.60
N ALA A 758 5.02 6.50 11.22
CA ALA A 758 5.54 5.48 12.14
C ALA A 758 6.42 6.06 13.26
N ALA A 759 7.17 7.14 12.99
CA ALA A 759 7.95 7.84 14.00
C ALA A 759 7.04 8.59 14.99
N LEU A 760 5.99 9.25 14.51
CA LEU A 760 5.00 9.92 15.37
C LEU A 760 4.28 8.93 16.29
N ARG A 761 3.86 7.77 15.78
CA ARG A 761 3.22 6.73 16.60
C ARG A 761 4.15 6.19 17.70
N ARG A 762 5.43 5.98 17.40
CA ARG A 762 6.42 5.58 18.42
C ARG A 762 6.58 6.65 19.50
N HIS A 763 6.69 7.92 19.11
CA HIS A 763 6.77 9.02 20.05
C HIS A 763 5.51 9.15 20.93
N MET A 764 4.32 8.77 20.43
CA MET A 764 3.11 8.70 21.26
C MET A 764 3.25 7.64 22.35
N LEU A 765 3.64 6.42 21.97
CA LEU A 765 3.82 5.31 22.90
C LEU A 765 4.89 5.64 23.96
N GLU A 766 6.01 6.26 23.57
CA GLU A 766 7.06 6.69 24.50
C GLU A 766 6.56 7.75 25.49
N LYS A 767 5.71 8.69 25.06
CA LYS A 767 5.12 9.69 25.96
C LYS A 767 4.09 9.10 26.91
N GLU A 768 3.24 8.18 26.45
CA GLU A 768 2.25 7.51 27.29
C GLU A 768 2.94 6.69 28.38
N VAL A 769 3.95 5.89 28.02
CA VAL A 769 4.75 5.11 28.98
C VAL A 769 5.50 6.01 29.98
N SER A 770 6.01 7.17 29.53
CA SER A 770 6.69 8.13 30.42
C SER A 770 5.74 8.74 31.46
N VAL A 771 4.51 9.08 31.07
CA VAL A 771 3.51 9.63 32.00
C VAL A 771 3.07 8.56 33.01
N GLU A 772 2.79 7.33 32.56
CA GLU A 772 2.43 6.22 33.43
C GLU A 772 3.57 5.87 34.42
N SER A 773 4.83 5.90 33.97
CA SER A 773 6.00 5.71 34.84
C SER A 773 6.12 6.80 35.90
N GLN A 774 5.88 8.08 35.55
CA GLN A 774 5.93 9.19 36.50
C GLN A 774 4.81 9.12 37.54
N GLU A 775 3.61 8.72 37.14
CA GLU A 775 2.49 8.48 38.05
C GLU A 775 2.77 7.31 39.00
N HIS A 776 3.36 6.23 38.48
CA HIS A 776 3.74 5.06 39.29
C HIS A 776 4.82 5.40 40.33
N ASP A 777 5.87 6.11 39.94
CA ASP A 777 6.96 6.52 40.83
C ASP A 777 6.43 7.46 41.94
N HIS A 778 5.52 8.36 41.59
CA HIS A 778 4.91 9.28 42.57
C HIS A 778 3.99 8.54 43.56
N ALA A 779 3.15 7.63 43.05
CA ALA A 779 2.28 6.80 43.87
C ALA A 779 3.10 5.89 44.81
N SER A 780 4.21 5.32 44.32
CA SER A 780 5.11 4.48 45.11
C SER A 780 5.79 5.27 46.24
N MET A 781 6.23 6.51 45.96
CA MET A 781 6.82 7.41 46.96
C MET A 781 5.82 7.79 48.06
N LEU A 782 4.57 8.10 47.69
CA LEU A 782 3.51 8.42 48.65
C LEU A 782 3.10 7.19 49.48
N ALA A 783 3.02 6.01 48.87
CA ALA A 783 2.73 4.75 49.56
C ALA A 783 3.84 4.40 50.57
N ALA A 784 5.11 4.60 50.22
CA ALA A 784 6.23 4.38 51.12
C ALA A 784 6.17 5.29 52.36
N ARG A 785 5.93 6.59 52.18
CA ARG A 785 5.76 7.55 53.30
C ARG A 785 4.51 7.25 54.14
N GLY A 786 3.44 6.79 53.50
CA GLY A 786 2.24 6.32 54.20
C GLY A 786 2.52 5.13 55.13
N ARG A 787 3.32 4.17 54.67
CA ARG A 787 3.76 3.02 55.49
C ARG A 787 4.64 3.43 56.66
N GLU A 788 5.57 4.37 56.46
CA GLU A 788 6.41 4.91 57.54
C GLU A 788 5.57 5.60 58.63
N LEU A 789 4.59 6.40 58.22
CA LEU A 789 3.68 7.06 59.16
C LEU A 789 2.78 6.06 59.90
N ALA A 790 2.30 5.02 59.21
CA ALA A 790 1.52 3.95 59.83
C ALA A 790 2.33 3.17 60.87
N ALA A 791 3.60 2.85 60.57
CA ALA A 791 4.51 2.19 61.49
C ALA A 791 4.80 3.04 62.73
N ALA A 792 5.05 4.35 62.56
CA ALA A 792 5.25 5.27 63.68
C ALA A 792 4.01 5.38 64.59
N ASN A 793 2.81 5.41 64.00
CA ASN A 793 1.55 5.43 64.77
C ASN A 793 1.30 4.11 65.50
N ALA A 794 1.61 2.96 64.88
CA ALA A 794 1.50 1.66 65.53
C ALA A 794 2.45 1.56 66.73
N ALA A 795 3.70 2.02 66.60
CA ALA A 795 4.66 2.08 67.70
C ALA A 795 4.18 2.99 68.84
N LEU A 796 3.54 4.12 68.51
CA LEU A 796 2.93 5.01 69.51
C LEU A 796 1.81 4.31 70.29
N LEU A 797 0.93 3.56 69.61
CA LEU A 797 -0.16 2.82 70.24
C LEU A 797 0.36 1.70 71.14
N GLU A 798 1.39 0.97 70.73
CA GLU A 798 2.03 -0.04 71.57
C GLU A 798 2.63 0.58 72.84
N CYS A 799 3.29 1.73 72.72
CA CYS A 799 3.87 2.41 73.87
C CYS A 799 2.78 2.98 74.81
N GLN A 800 1.65 3.46 74.30
CA GLN A 800 0.48 3.81 75.11
C GLN A 800 -0.06 2.61 75.89
N ALA A 801 -0.19 1.44 75.24
CA ALA A 801 -0.63 0.23 75.91
C ALA A 801 0.37 -0.25 77.00
N ARG A 802 1.68 -0.01 76.80
CA ARG A 802 2.70 -0.25 77.84
C ARG A 802 2.59 0.73 79.00
N GLU A 803 2.32 2.00 78.73
CA GLU A 803 2.09 3.04 79.74
C GLU A 803 0.86 2.72 80.60
N GLU A 804 -0.26 2.35 79.97
CA GLU A 804 -1.49 1.94 80.69
C GLU A 804 -1.25 0.71 81.58
N LYS A 805 -0.52 -0.29 81.09
CA LYS A 805 -0.14 -1.47 81.89
C LYS A 805 0.80 -1.10 83.04
N ALA A 806 1.75 -0.21 82.82
CA ALA A 806 2.66 0.27 83.85
C ALA A 806 1.91 1.06 84.94
N ALA A 807 1.00 1.94 84.54
CA ALA A 807 0.14 2.72 85.44
C ALA A 807 -0.78 1.80 86.27
N ALA A 808 -1.38 0.77 85.65
CA ALA A 808 -2.19 -0.22 86.37
C ALA A 808 -1.35 -1.01 87.39
N HIS A 809 -0.13 -1.39 87.05
CA HIS A 809 0.78 -2.09 87.96
C HIS A 809 1.26 -1.19 89.11
N ALA A 810 1.55 0.09 88.83
CA ALA A 810 1.89 1.08 89.83
C ALA A 810 0.72 1.29 90.82
N ALA A 811 -0.52 1.43 90.33
CA ALA A 811 -1.71 1.57 91.17
C ALA A 811 -1.94 0.36 92.08
N LEU A 812 -1.71 -0.87 91.58
CA LEU A 812 -1.81 -2.10 92.40
C LEU A 812 -0.76 -2.12 93.52
N LEU A 813 0.46 -1.66 93.23
CA LEU A 813 1.53 -1.62 94.23
C LEU A 813 1.35 -0.50 95.24
N GLU A 814 0.82 0.66 94.84
CA GLU A 814 0.43 1.71 95.79
C GLU A 814 -0.69 1.23 96.73
N ALA A 815 -1.68 0.50 96.20
CA ALA A 815 -2.70 -0.12 97.02
C ALA A 815 -2.12 -1.16 98.00
N ALA A 816 -1.16 -1.97 97.55
CA ALA A 816 -0.46 -2.94 98.39
C ALA A 816 0.40 -2.26 99.46
N ALA A 817 1.12 -1.19 99.11
CA ALA A 817 1.91 -0.38 100.05
C ALA A 817 1.01 0.28 101.10
N ALA A 818 -0.11 0.89 100.69
CA ALA A 818 -1.09 1.46 101.62
C ALA A 818 -1.75 0.39 102.52
N ALA A 819 -1.90 -0.85 102.05
CA ALA A 819 -2.36 -1.96 102.88
C ALA A 819 -1.27 -2.45 103.86
N ALA A 820 0.00 -2.40 103.48
CA ALA A 820 1.13 -2.69 104.35
C ALA A 820 1.30 -1.62 105.43
N GLU A 821 1.24 -0.33 105.09
CA GLU A 821 1.29 0.77 106.04
C GLU A 821 0.15 0.69 107.08
N ARG A 822 -1.08 0.38 106.65
CA ARG A 822 -2.20 0.16 107.58
C ARG A 822 -1.92 -0.98 108.56
N ARG A 823 -1.29 -2.07 108.11
CA ARG A 823 -0.87 -3.17 108.98
C ARG A 823 0.26 -2.76 109.93
N CYS A 824 1.25 -1.98 109.46
CA CYS A 824 2.30 -1.42 110.31
C CYS A 824 1.72 -0.55 111.43
N VAL A 825 0.79 0.35 111.13
CA VAL A 825 0.13 1.19 112.13
C VAL A 825 -0.68 0.34 113.13
N GLN A 826 -1.35 -0.72 112.67
CA GLN A 826 -2.03 -1.67 113.56
C GLN A 826 -1.05 -2.39 114.50
N HIS A 827 0.13 -2.80 114.00
CA HIS A 827 1.17 -3.42 114.81
C HIS A 827 1.83 -2.46 115.79
N GLU A 828 2.11 -1.21 115.39
CA GLU A 828 2.61 -0.18 116.31
C GLU A 828 1.60 0.12 117.42
N THR A 829 0.31 0.17 117.10
CA THR A 829 -0.75 0.32 118.09
C THR A 829 -0.82 -0.89 119.03
N ALA A 830 -0.67 -2.11 118.51
CA ALA A 830 -0.61 -3.32 119.33
C ALA A 830 0.62 -3.36 120.25
N LEU A 831 1.78 -2.92 119.77
CA LEU A 831 3.00 -2.77 120.56
C LEU A 831 2.86 -1.68 121.63
N ALA A 832 2.24 -0.55 121.32
CA ALA A 832 1.94 0.50 122.29
C ALA A 832 1.00 0.00 123.40
N ASN A 833 -0.02 -0.78 123.05
CA ASN A 833 -0.91 -1.42 124.02
C ASN A 833 -0.18 -2.46 124.89
N LEU A 834 0.72 -3.26 124.31
CA LEU A 834 1.55 -4.20 125.06
C LEU A 834 2.50 -3.50 126.03
N ASN A 835 3.12 -2.39 125.61
CA ASN A 835 3.96 -1.57 126.49
C ASN A 835 3.16 -0.94 127.63
N ALA A 836 1.94 -0.46 127.36
CA ALA A 836 1.06 0.06 128.42
C ALA A 836 0.70 -1.03 129.45
N VAL A 837 0.43 -2.26 129.00
CA VAL A 837 0.20 -3.42 129.91
C VAL A 837 1.46 -3.76 130.71
N LEU A 838 2.65 -3.71 130.09
CA LEU A 838 3.92 -3.92 130.78
C LEU A 838 4.19 -2.86 131.84
N ASP A 839 3.94 -1.59 131.55
CA ASP A 839 4.08 -0.48 132.50
C ASP A 839 3.10 -0.63 133.67
N GLU A 840 1.86 -1.03 133.42
CA GLU A 840 0.86 -1.30 134.46
C GLU A 840 1.26 -2.51 135.33
N MET A 841 1.80 -3.57 134.73
CA MET A 841 2.37 -4.70 135.46
C MET A 841 3.58 -4.30 136.31
N GLN A 842 4.46 -3.43 135.80
CA GLN A 842 5.61 -2.91 136.57
C GLN A 842 5.16 -2.00 137.72
N ALA A 843 4.12 -1.18 137.51
CA ALA A 843 3.52 -0.37 138.57
C ALA A 843 2.95 -1.25 139.69
N HIS A 844 2.23 -2.32 139.35
CA HIS A 844 1.68 -3.27 140.34
C HIS A 844 2.76 -4.11 141.05
N ALA A 845 3.87 -4.44 140.38
CA ALA A 845 4.99 -5.18 140.98
C ALA A 845 5.66 -4.42 142.15
N SER A 846 5.47 -3.11 142.25
CA SER A 846 6.06 -2.28 143.30
C SER A 846 5.28 -2.26 144.64
N LEU A 847 4.06 -2.83 144.71
CA LEU A 847 3.14 -2.62 145.83
C LEU A 847 2.67 -3.85 146.64
N ALA A 848 3.09 -5.09 146.33
CA ALA A 848 2.71 -6.25 147.17
C ALA A 848 3.66 -7.46 147.08
N PRO A 849 3.98 -8.15 148.20
CA PRO A 849 4.73 -9.41 148.18
C PRO A 849 3.76 -10.59 147.97
N GLY A 850 3.50 -10.95 146.71
CA GLY A 850 2.71 -12.12 146.33
C GLY A 850 3.27 -12.79 145.07
N VAL A 851 4.16 -13.76 145.24
CA VAL A 851 4.97 -14.39 144.17
C VAL A 851 4.15 -15.26 143.19
N GLU A 852 2.87 -15.56 143.48
CA GLU A 852 2.07 -16.45 142.62
C GLU A 852 1.32 -15.76 141.46
N GLN A 853 1.04 -14.46 141.52
CA GLN A 853 0.35 -13.76 140.42
C GLN A 853 1.28 -13.42 139.23
N LEU A 854 2.60 -13.28 139.48
CA LEU A 854 3.59 -13.00 138.43
C LEU A 854 3.82 -14.19 137.48
N ARG A 855 3.52 -15.42 137.90
CA ARG A 855 3.74 -16.63 137.09
C ARG A 855 2.72 -16.80 135.97
N VAL A 856 1.49 -16.32 136.18
CA VAL A 856 0.43 -16.35 135.16
C VAL A 856 0.64 -15.23 134.12
N GLY A 857 1.12 -14.06 134.54
CA GLY A 857 1.45 -12.95 133.64
C GLY A 857 2.58 -13.26 132.64
N GLY A 858 3.63 -13.97 133.08
CA GLY A 858 4.74 -14.36 132.19
C GLY A 858 4.33 -15.28 131.04
N GLY A 859 3.33 -16.15 131.24
CA GLY A 859 2.84 -17.06 130.20
C GLY A 859 2.06 -16.37 129.08
N VAL A 860 1.36 -15.27 129.40
CA VAL A 860 0.63 -14.45 128.42
C VAL A 860 1.62 -13.60 127.62
N LEU A 861 2.56 -12.94 128.29
CA LEU A 861 3.63 -12.18 127.64
C LEU A 861 4.46 -13.02 126.67
N THR A 862 4.77 -14.27 127.02
CA THR A 862 5.55 -15.16 126.14
C THR A 862 4.76 -15.58 124.89
N ARG A 863 3.43 -15.68 124.95
CA ARG A 863 2.59 -15.96 123.77
C ARG A 863 2.48 -14.76 122.85
N GLU A 864 2.26 -13.58 123.42
CA GLU A 864 2.17 -12.34 122.63
C GLU A 864 3.51 -11.99 121.98
N LEU A 865 4.64 -12.18 122.67
CA LEU A 865 5.98 -12.00 122.08
C LEU A 865 6.23 -12.96 120.90
N ARG A 866 5.82 -14.23 121.02
CA ARG A 866 5.92 -15.19 119.90
C ARG A 866 4.99 -14.84 118.74
N ALA A 867 3.81 -14.27 119.01
CA ALA A 867 2.91 -13.80 117.97
C ALA A 867 3.51 -12.61 117.21
N VAL A 868 4.18 -11.69 117.91
CA VAL A 868 4.90 -10.57 117.30
C VAL A 868 6.14 -11.06 116.52
N GLU A 869 6.92 -12.01 117.05
CA GLU A 869 8.07 -12.60 116.35
C GLU A 869 7.66 -13.33 115.06
N ALA A 870 6.49 -13.98 115.04
CA ALA A 870 5.97 -14.65 113.86
C ALA A 870 5.59 -13.68 112.72
N LEU A 871 5.34 -12.40 113.04
CA LEU A 871 4.92 -11.37 112.07
C LEU A 871 6.10 -10.53 111.54
N LEU A 872 7.29 -10.64 112.15
CA LEU A 872 8.50 -9.92 111.74
C LEU A 872 8.90 -10.16 110.26
N PRO A 873 8.82 -11.39 109.72
CA PRO A 873 9.16 -11.65 108.31
C PRO A 873 8.20 -10.98 107.32
N GLU A 874 6.91 -10.89 107.66
CA GLU A 874 5.91 -10.19 106.82
C GLU A 874 6.15 -8.68 106.80
N TRP A 875 6.62 -8.12 107.92
CA TRP A 875 6.99 -6.72 108.02
C TRP A 875 8.23 -6.37 107.19
N GLU A 876 9.25 -7.24 107.22
CA GLU A 876 10.44 -7.09 106.37
C GLU A 876 10.09 -7.22 104.88
N ALA A 877 9.20 -8.14 104.50
CA ALA A 877 8.69 -8.27 103.13
C ALA A 877 7.94 -7.00 102.66
N GLY A 878 7.12 -6.41 103.53
CA GLY A 878 6.43 -5.15 103.23
C GLY A 878 7.40 -3.97 103.01
N ARG A 879 8.50 -3.92 103.78
CA ARG A 879 9.53 -2.87 103.64
C ARG A 879 10.30 -2.99 102.33
N VAL A 880 10.58 -4.21 101.86
CA VAL A 880 11.20 -4.46 100.55
C VAL A 880 10.26 -4.04 99.40
N ALA A 881 8.96 -4.33 99.51
CA ALA A 881 7.97 -3.95 98.50
C ALA A 881 7.86 -2.42 98.32
N VAL A 882 7.97 -1.63 99.40
CA VAL A 882 8.01 -0.15 99.32
C VAL A 882 9.24 0.35 98.53
N GLY A 883 10.37 -0.37 98.61
CA GLY A 883 11.55 -0.08 97.79
C GLY A 883 11.37 -0.36 96.30
N GLU A 884 10.51 -1.33 95.93
CA GLU A 884 10.19 -1.65 94.55
C GLU A 884 9.26 -0.63 93.89
N VAL A 885 8.36 0.01 94.66
CA VAL A 885 7.51 1.12 94.18
C VAL A 885 8.35 2.26 93.60
N GLY A 886 9.47 2.60 94.24
CA GLY A 886 10.39 3.63 93.74
C GLY A 886 11.05 3.26 92.40
N ARG A 887 11.39 1.99 92.20
CA ARG A 887 11.97 1.50 90.93
C ARG A 887 10.95 1.48 89.80
N LEU A 888 9.69 1.22 90.11
CA LEU A 888 8.63 1.18 89.11
C LEU A 888 8.19 2.58 88.68
N ARG A 889 8.16 3.57 89.59
CA ARG A 889 8.00 4.98 89.21
C ARG A 889 9.13 5.49 88.31
N ALA A 890 10.36 5.03 88.53
CA ALA A 890 11.49 5.34 87.64
C ALA A 890 11.32 4.72 86.24
N ARG A 891 10.75 3.51 86.16
CA ARG A 891 10.42 2.86 84.87
C ARG A 891 9.26 3.55 84.15
N GLU A 892 8.23 3.98 84.88
CA GLU A 892 7.12 4.78 84.34
C GLU A 892 7.62 6.10 83.74
N ALA A 893 8.52 6.80 84.44
CA ALA A 893 9.15 8.01 83.93
C ALA A 893 10.00 7.75 82.67
N ALA A 894 10.66 6.59 82.56
CA ALA A 894 11.42 6.22 81.37
C ALA A 894 10.52 5.93 80.16
N VAL A 895 9.40 5.20 80.36
CA VAL A 895 8.40 4.96 79.30
C VAL A 895 7.76 6.28 78.84
N GLY A 896 7.48 7.20 79.76
CA GLY A 896 7.00 8.54 79.44
C GLY A 896 7.99 9.36 78.58
N ALA A 897 9.30 9.20 78.81
CA ALA A 897 10.33 9.84 78.02
C ALA A 897 10.45 9.23 76.60
N GLU A 898 10.34 7.91 76.47
CA GLU A 898 10.29 7.23 75.16
C GLU A 898 9.06 7.66 74.35
N MET A 899 7.90 7.77 75.01
CA MET A 899 6.67 8.29 74.40
C MET A 899 6.80 9.74 73.92
N ALA A 900 7.52 10.58 74.65
CA ALA A 900 7.78 11.96 74.23
C ALA A 900 8.67 12.02 72.97
N ALA A 901 9.70 11.17 72.91
CA ALA A 901 10.59 11.08 71.74
C ALA A 901 9.85 10.58 70.48
N LEU A 902 9.03 9.53 70.60
CA LEU A 902 8.23 9.01 69.49
C LEU A 902 7.20 10.03 68.98
N ARG A 903 6.60 10.84 69.86
CA ARG A 903 5.72 11.95 69.46
C ARG A 903 6.45 13.03 68.70
N GLU A 904 7.69 13.34 69.07
CA GLU A 904 8.53 14.32 68.37
C GLU A 904 8.94 13.81 66.98
N GLU A 905 9.28 12.52 66.86
CA GLU A 905 9.60 11.87 65.59
C GLU A 905 8.39 11.83 64.65
N ALA A 906 7.21 11.42 65.15
CA ALA A 906 5.97 11.44 64.38
C ALA A 906 5.58 12.87 63.94
N ALA A 907 5.78 13.88 64.80
CA ALA A 907 5.59 15.28 64.45
C ALA A 907 6.59 15.76 63.38
N GLY A 908 7.85 15.30 63.44
CA GLY A 908 8.87 15.57 62.43
C GLY A 908 8.55 14.96 61.07
N LEU A 909 8.09 13.71 61.04
CA LEU A 909 7.62 13.03 59.82
C LEU A 909 6.38 13.73 59.24
N GLN A 910 5.45 14.16 60.09
CA GLN A 910 4.29 14.92 59.65
C GLN A 910 4.70 16.31 59.11
N ALA A 911 5.65 16.99 59.76
CA ALA A 911 6.16 18.27 59.30
C ALA A 911 6.93 18.17 57.98
N THR A 912 7.71 17.11 57.76
CA THR A 912 8.42 16.87 56.50
C THR A 912 7.46 16.49 55.37
N LEU A 913 6.39 15.74 55.66
CA LEU A 913 5.32 15.49 54.69
C LEU A 913 4.62 16.80 54.28
N GLN A 914 4.32 17.67 55.25
CA GLN A 914 3.73 19.00 54.99
C GLN A 914 4.70 19.95 54.27
N ALA A 915 5.99 19.92 54.60
CA ALA A 915 7.02 20.70 53.93
C ALA A 915 7.26 20.23 52.49
N SER A 916 7.22 18.91 52.24
CA SER A 916 7.26 18.33 50.88
C SER A 916 6.05 18.77 50.06
N LYS A 917 4.86 18.86 50.69
CA LYS A 917 3.64 19.38 50.08
C LYS A 917 3.73 20.89 49.78
N ALA A 918 4.34 21.66 50.69
CA ALA A 918 4.55 23.10 50.53
C ALA A 918 5.66 23.45 49.51
N ALA A 919 6.72 22.65 49.42
CA ALA A 919 7.77 22.80 48.41
C ALA A 919 7.24 22.52 47.00
N GLN A 920 6.34 21.53 46.84
CA GLN A 920 5.63 21.29 45.58
C GLN A 920 4.70 22.44 45.17
N LEU A 921 4.20 23.24 46.11
CA LEU A 921 3.45 24.47 45.81
C LEU A 921 4.37 25.61 45.35
N GLN A 922 5.64 25.62 45.75
CA GLN A 922 6.62 26.64 45.33
C GLN A 922 7.31 26.30 44.00
N ASP A 923 7.49 25.04 43.63
CA ASP A 923 8.08 24.67 42.33
C ASP A 923 7.16 24.94 41.12
N ASN A 924 5.87 25.18 41.36
CA ASN A 924 4.95 25.74 40.36
C ASN A 924 5.10 27.27 40.17
N SER A 925 6.12 27.89 40.79
CA SER A 925 6.51 29.29 40.54
C SER A 925 7.37 29.46 39.28
N ILE A 926 7.67 28.39 38.54
CA ILE A 926 8.26 28.47 37.20
C ILE A 926 7.17 28.89 36.21
N ASP A 927 6.77 30.16 36.32
CA ASP A 927 6.29 30.93 35.17
C ASP A 927 6.37 32.44 35.39
N LYS A 928 6.95 32.91 36.50
CA LYS A 928 7.17 34.36 36.68
C LYS A 928 8.36 34.88 35.88
N SER A 929 9.38 34.06 35.64
CA SER A 929 10.54 34.44 34.82
C SER A 929 10.28 34.31 33.32
N LEU A 930 9.50 33.31 32.89
CA LEU A 930 9.09 33.13 31.50
C LEU A 930 8.10 34.21 31.07
N VAL A 931 7.12 34.53 31.92
CA VAL A 931 6.17 35.63 31.68
C VAL A 931 6.87 37.00 31.73
N ALA A 932 7.83 37.23 32.63
CA ALA A 932 8.65 38.44 32.62
C ALA A 932 9.53 38.56 31.35
N SER A 933 10.05 37.45 30.83
CA SER A 933 10.82 37.41 29.58
C SER A 933 9.94 37.66 28.35
N LEU A 934 8.71 37.13 28.35
CA LEU A 934 7.72 37.36 27.29
C LEU A 934 7.24 38.81 27.28
N ILE A 935 6.95 39.42 28.43
CA ILE A 935 6.59 40.84 28.54
C ILE A 935 7.72 41.75 28.06
N THR A 936 8.98 41.39 28.36
CA THR A 936 10.16 42.16 27.91
C THR A 936 10.33 42.09 26.39
N LYS A 937 10.18 40.90 25.79
CA LYS A 937 10.17 40.74 24.31
C LYS A 937 9.00 41.46 23.64
N PHE A 938 7.82 41.48 24.27
CA PHE A 938 6.64 42.20 23.77
C PHE A 938 6.81 43.74 23.82
N TYR A 939 7.60 44.24 24.77
CA TYR A 939 7.94 45.66 24.88
C TYR A 939 8.92 46.10 23.79
N GLU A 940 9.87 45.24 23.43
CA GLU A 940 10.86 45.48 22.36
C GLU A 940 10.23 45.53 20.95
N THR A 941 9.07 44.91 20.75
CA THR A 941 8.34 44.92 19.46
C THR A 941 7.46 46.14 19.23
N GLY A 942 7.44 47.12 20.14
CA GLY A 942 6.79 48.43 19.91
C GLY A 942 5.27 48.45 20.05
N CYS A 943 4.69 47.54 20.86
CA CYS A 943 3.25 47.51 21.11
C CYS A 943 2.74 48.74 21.89
N LYS A 944 1.49 49.12 21.65
CA LYS A 944 0.85 50.31 22.25
C LYS A 944 0.67 50.15 23.77
N ARG A 945 0.94 51.22 24.52
CA ARG A 945 0.96 51.31 25.99
C ARG A 945 -0.36 50.85 26.64
N GLU A 946 -1.49 50.93 25.93
CA GLU A 946 -2.80 50.47 26.44
C GLU A 946 -2.87 48.94 26.62
N VAL A 947 -2.25 48.15 25.73
CA VAL A 947 -2.27 46.68 25.79
C VAL A 947 -1.43 46.18 26.97
N LEU A 948 -0.30 46.85 27.22
CA LEU A 948 0.57 46.56 28.38
C LEU A 948 -0.11 46.89 29.70
N ALA A 949 -0.95 47.93 29.76
CA ALA A 949 -1.71 48.26 30.97
C ALA A 949 -2.77 47.19 31.30
N VAL A 950 -3.43 46.65 30.28
CA VAL A 950 -4.43 45.57 30.43
C VAL A 950 -3.75 44.27 30.86
N LEU A 951 -2.66 43.88 30.20
CA LEU A 951 -1.89 42.68 30.56
C LEU A 951 -1.30 42.76 31.98
N ALA A 952 -0.73 43.92 32.36
CA ALA A 952 -0.23 44.13 33.71
C ALA A 952 -1.33 44.10 34.78
N SER A 953 -2.59 44.36 34.41
CA SER A 953 -3.73 44.26 35.31
C SER A 953 -4.34 42.86 35.38
N ILE A 954 -4.26 42.08 34.31
CA ILE A 954 -4.67 40.66 34.30
C ILE A 954 -3.67 39.80 35.09
N LEU A 955 -2.39 40.19 35.08
CA LEU A 955 -1.30 39.47 35.76
C LEU A 955 -1.01 39.99 37.19
N ASP A 956 -1.88 40.83 37.75
CA ASP A 956 -1.75 41.41 39.10
C ASP A 956 -0.35 42.00 39.40
N CYS A 957 0.27 42.66 38.42
CA CYS A 957 1.60 43.25 38.60
C CYS A 957 1.56 44.35 39.68
N SER A 958 2.57 44.36 40.56
CA SER A 958 2.67 45.32 41.67
C SER A 958 2.89 46.76 41.19
N HIS A 959 2.63 47.74 42.04
CA HIS A 959 2.76 49.16 41.68
C HIS A 959 4.18 49.52 41.18
N GLU A 960 5.22 49.01 41.84
CA GLU A 960 6.63 49.21 41.42
C GLU A 960 6.95 48.51 40.08
N GLN A 961 6.34 47.37 39.79
CA GLN A 961 6.46 46.67 38.50
C GLN A 961 5.78 47.44 37.36
N ARG A 962 4.62 48.06 37.64
CA ARG A 962 3.93 48.93 36.67
C ARG A 962 4.72 50.21 36.40
N ILE A 963 5.38 50.79 37.41
CA ILE A 963 6.27 51.95 37.25
C ILE A 963 7.49 51.59 36.39
N SER A 964 8.11 50.44 36.62
CA SER A 964 9.27 49.99 35.84
C SER A 964 8.94 49.61 34.39
N LEU A 965 7.69 49.23 34.10
CA LEU A 965 7.15 49.09 32.74
C LEU A 965 6.73 50.42 32.10
N GLY A 966 6.96 51.56 32.76
CA GLY A 966 6.64 52.89 32.25
C GLY A 966 5.15 53.16 32.19
N LEU A 967 4.32 52.56 33.04
CA LEU A 967 2.87 52.74 33.10
C LEU A 967 2.46 53.73 34.21
N GLU A 968 3.05 54.92 34.28
CA GLU A 968 2.59 55.98 35.19
C GLU A 968 1.46 56.82 34.57
N SER A 969 0.42 57.08 35.38
CA SER A 969 -0.66 58.02 35.08
C SER A 969 -0.18 59.46 35.22
N GLY A 970 -0.35 60.27 34.17
CA GLY A 970 -0.30 61.73 34.30
C GLY A 970 -1.35 62.22 35.32
N ALA A 971 -1.09 63.35 35.96
CA ALA A 971 -1.70 63.85 37.19
C ALA A 971 -3.24 64.04 37.26
N ASP A 972 -4.01 63.65 36.24
CA ASP A 972 -5.47 63.72 36.25
C ASP A 972 -6.06 62.30 36.28
N GLY A 973 -6.22 61.78 37.51
CA GLY A 973 -6.67 60.42 37.79
C GLY A 973 -8.13 60.13 37.41
N ALA A 974 -8.37 59.78 36.15
CA ALA A 974 -9.60 59.11 35.72
C ALA A 974 -9.30 58.06 34.64
N PHE A 975 -9.27 56.79 35.05
CA PHE A 975 -9.25 55.66 34.11
C PHE A 975 -10.71 55.33 33.75
N VAL A 976 -11.09 55.51 32.48
CA VAL A 976 -12.41 55.09 31.98
C VAL A 976 -12.36 53.57 31.76
N PRO A 977 -13.23 52.76 32.38
CA PRO A 977 -13.24 51.33 32.15
C PRO A 977 -13.70 51.07 30.71
N LEU A 978 -12.86 50.41 29.92
CA LEU A 978 -13.24 49.94 28.59
C LEU A 978 -14.18 48.75 28.74
N GLU A 979 -15.40 48.89 28.23
CA GLU A 979 -16.38 47.80 28.15
C GLU A 979 -15.78 46.59 27.41
N THR A 980 -15.99 45.40 27.99
CA THR A 980 -15.47 44.09 27.55
C THR A 980 -15.72 43.77 26.08
N GLN A 981 -16.72 44.41 25.46
CA GLN A 981 -17.07 44.24 24.05
C GLN A 981 -16.04 44.84 23.08
N LYS A 982 -15.29 45.88 23.49
CA LYS A 982 -14.19 46.43 22.66
C LYS A 982 -12.92 45.59 22.69
N LEU A 983 -12.77 44.75 23.72
CA LEU A 983 -11.63 43.84 23.88
C LEU A 983 -11.72 42.62 22.96
N SER A 984 -12.93 42.10 22.71
CA SER A 984 -13.13 41.02 21.73
C SER A 984 -12.88 41.49 20.31
N ASP A 985 -13.36 42.69 19.95
CA ASP A 985 -13.26 43.21 18.59
C ASP A 985 -11.81 43.53 18.21
N MET A 986 -11.03 44.08 19.14
CA MET A 986 -9.59 44.30 18.94
C MET A 986 -8.79 42.99 18.80
N TRP A 987 -9.24 41.91 19.44
CA TRP A 987 -8.61 40.59 19.34
C TRP A 987 -8.94 39.90 18.01
N VAL A 988 -10.17 40.04 17.52
CA VAL A 988 -10.60 39.51 16.23
C VAL A 988 -9.89 40.24 15.08
N ASP A 989 -9.77 41.57 15.15
CA ASP A 989 -9.05 42.36 14.15
C ASP A 989 -7.56 42.00 14.11
N PHE A 990 -6.94 41.69 15.25
CA PHE A 990 -5.55 41.23 15.32
C PHE A 990 -5.35 39.86 14.65
N LEU A 991 -6.22 38.89 14.95
CA LEU A 991 -6.15 37.55 14.37
C LEU A 991 -6.42 37.56 12.86
N MET A 992 -7.30 38.43 12.38
CA MET A 992 -7.58 38.60 10.95
C MET A 992 -6.39 39.23 10.22
N ASN A 993 -5.73 40.23 10.81
CA ASN A 993 -4.58 40.90 10.20
C ASN A 993 -3.35 39.98 10.12
N GLU A 994 -3.19 39.08 11.09
CA GLU A 994 -2.09 38.09 11.10
C GLU A 994 -2.36 36.91 10.16
N ALA A 995 -3.63 36.55 9.94
CA ALA A 995 -4.02 35.60 8.91
C ALA A 995 -3.81 36.16 7.49
N ASP A 996 -4.06 37.46 7.27
CA ASP A 996 -3.82 38.13 5.99
C ASP A 996 -2.34 38.39 5.71
N GLN A 997 -1.48 38.50 6.73
CA GLN A 997 -0.01 38.55 6.53
C GLN A 997 0.61 37.18 6.22
N ARG A 998 -0.07 36.08 6.54
CA ARG A 998 0.38 34.71 6.27
C ARG A 998 -0.15 34.16 4.94
N ARG A 999 -1.15 34.79 4.34
CA ARG A 999 -1.58 34.57 2.94
C ARG A 999 -0.75 35.40 2.00
#